data_AF-A0A6A5H1X6-F1
#
_entry.id   AF-A0A6A5H1X6-F1
#
_cell.length_a   1.000
_cell.length_b   1.000
_cell.length_c   1.000
_cell.angle_alpha   90.00
_cell.angle_beta   90.00
_cell.angle_gamma   90.00
#
_symmetry.space_group_name_H-M   'P 1'
#
loop_
_entity.id
_entity.type
_entity.pdbx_description
1 polymer ?
#
loop_
_entity_poly.entity_id
_entity_poly.type
_entity_poly.pdbx_seq_one_letter_code
_entity_poly.pdbx_strand_id
1 'polypeptide(L)'
;MRCHVIITLLALTTCLGTGNPKSDLEVVYDELATITRITNAITLQAEGLRKNVKVRDVVVELLKTDPTVFSTLLSFNPDKLVSAMTQLMDKIEKLRDKNIDWEKLEDARKWVERLRGSLEDDQESAKSLDTVTGEGEIKLFFDLIYGKQDDVKEYKDQTTTVITNWNKLNDKNDNTAMATWRGEIENTKQLFPKLDKLNTLLQGFPSLSLKFYSISAMLSNAKFYKSSDAAHFTQLREIFGHMSGIWRYPTDTSEKAGEPFDHVVSKLKEMLPNFKRPEVKLTIGFPERKDMTKVADDLNNKWFLQKVARGSSVEELRQELAGFFKFGELVTTCAESWEAFASGFKENEAIAGEMSEVMKDIEAYKGGPNGKQLLDTSLKNYQRLDCGKKLPMNLGAFEDLIKECLVIDSRVKELQGMFNITLEVQWKNKLFEELTQIKDNTTITAEEITDGQRFSTVSTMIVKLKKLETSLTAFMGEQSSFAEKFNHKTSITDETKNGITGFTEFKKCIRNLVNSGLKPQELMEIVGFLKHVKSLVQLSSTSTVSNVLQKFGQMRKDVFKAESFVKNIKSNYDKTKNISDSPVLKLKNPEETLLSLGRGMYVLRDMAKALKMKDDLIASKKFPDYLNVRILKKLQSWKERKNMVDNLIEELDSLNKFSAGVKDESLLTMRKILDEAAKKVHGFPEMYSKIVDFIPTNSNITVEMKIVEKLAEIDMDFASHKGYLQAASLSFEELRKYYDEIFGLEEKQMKEESNYMLPIFICITIFILIFIGLVLIFGLTKTGRKFFKNRYLYYFAKPKDFEKRWRYSFFMDRQDQKNSLVDAVHEINTTNVLKAVKNGAYINVYNPNGNTPLHVATKRAFPEIVEILIKNGADRTYLNAKNKTPEQMIPPDWRTSQTTQTAENPERFGEVEKIYKKYRNKKFRLRVPQEFPSSSFHIYINENVDDEQAEKFIKKFQAITTHEALPTTTHCIVKTDSNGILEIDTMDMVCWINSGVIMVKESWMTDCLDNEKLIERDCDYLVEKVKYKDVVYDTVIPWAQAMAKGEMPYLHGVLICVLIQDYPSLVALTTMVAAHGGILCMSDKIPDKFLKVGAHPYLHAHLGPIFVLYDQTSDVAKYRNDPNKMYTLFTEEEFAAFMLKRGINVDTRPEPISIVTEMED
;
A
#
# COMPACT_ATOMS: atom_id res chain seq x y z
N MET A 1 21.80 -59.09 57.48
CA MET A 1 21.33 -59.18 56.08
C MET A 1 19.83 -58.91 55.89
N ARG A 2 18.92 -59.18 56.84
CA ARG A 2 17.47 -58.92 56.66
C ARG A 2 17.04 -57.44 56.74
N CYS A 3 17.79 -56.54 57.38
CA CYS A 3 17.45 -55.10 57.39
C CYS A 3 17.90 -54.35 56.12
N HIS A 4 18.92 -54.82 55.42
CA HIS A 4 19.33 -54.18 54.16
C HIS A 4 18.37 -54.51 53.03
N VAL A 5 17.88 -55.76 52.92
CA VAL A 5 16.93 -56.14 51.86
C VAL A 5 15.57 -55.42 51.97
N ILE A 6 15.11 -55.09 53.19
CA ILE A 6 13.86 -54.33 53.38
C ILE A 6 14.04 -52.84 53.01
N ILE A 7 15.19 -52.25 53.32
CA ILE A 7 15.49 -50.85 52.95
C ILE A 7 15.73 -50.72 51.43
N THR A 8 16.37 -51.70 50.78
CA THR A 8 16.50 -51.67 49.32
C THR A 8 15.18 -51.97 48.60
N LEU A 9 14.28 -52.81 49.14
CA LEU A 9 12.94 -53.02 48.56
C LEU A 9 12.00 -51.80 48.75
N LEU A 10 12.13 -51.06 49.86
CA LEU A 10 11.43 -49.79 50.06
C LEU A 10 12.02 -48.65 49.20
N ALA A 11 13.32 -48.69 48.87
CA ALA A 11 13.96 -47.71 48.00
C ALA A 11 13.85 -48.04 46.49
N LEU A 12 13.66 -49.31 46.11
CA LEU A 12 13.44 -49.72 44.72
C LEU A 12 11.98 -49.61 44.27
N THR A 13 11.03 -49.49 45.20
CA THR A 13 9.64 -49.12 44.87
C THR A 13 9.47 -47.61 44.65
N THR A 14 10.44 -46.78 45.04
CA THR A 14 10.42 -45.33 44.80
C THR A 14 11.14 -44.88 43.51
N CYS A 15 11.78 -45.79 42.77
CA CYS A 15 12.57 -45.44 41.58
C CYS A 15 12.01 -45.98 40.25
N LEU A 16 10.76 -46.46 40.23
CA LEU A 16 9.99 -46.72 39.01
C LEU A 16 8.84 -45.72 38.93
N GLY A 17 9.09 -44.60 38.24
CA GLY A 17 8.10 -43.65 37.71
C GLY A 17 6.78 -43.51 38.46
N THR A 18 6.78 -43.03 39.71
CA THR A 18 5.57 -42.53 40.34
C THR A 18 5.42 -41.06 39.96
N GLY A 19 4.58 -40.76 38.96
CA GLY A 19 4.04 -39.42 38.84
C GLY A 19 3.37 -39.03 40.16
N ASN A 20 3.43 -37.75 40.55
CA ASN A 20 2.69 -37.25 41.71
C ASN A 20 1.26 -37.82 41.68
N PRO A 21 0.74 -38.33 42.82
CA PRO A 21 -0.62 -38.84 42.86
C PRO A 21 -1.58 -37.74 42.40
N LYS A 22 -2.50 -38.09 41.48
CA LYS A 22 -3.48 -37.14 40.94
C LYS A 22 -4.24 -36.50 42.09
N SER A 23 -4.44 -35.19 42.01
CA SER A 23 -5.31 -34.48 42.94
C SER A 23 -6.76 -34.97 42.81
N ASP A 24 -7.57 -34.85 43.86
CA ASP A 24 -8.98 -35.26 43.80
C ASP A 24 -9.76 -34.46 42.73
N LEU A 25 -9.37 -33.20 42.50
CA LEU A 25 -9.89 -32.36 41.41
C LEU A 25 -9.53 -32.93 40.03
N GLU A 26 -8.30 -33.42 39.84
CA GLU A 26 -7.90 -34.08 38.59
C GLU A 26 -8.70 -35.37 38.35
N VAL A 27 -8.95 -36.16 39.41
CA VAL A 27 -9.76 -37.39 39.29
C VAL A 27 -11.19 -37.06 38.85
N VAL A 28 -11.84 -36.10 39.52
CA VAL A 28 -13.20 -35.65 39.16
C VAL A 28 -13.24 -35.09 37.75
N TYR A 29 -12.26 -34.27 37.37
CA TYR A 29 -12.15 -33.74 36.02
C TYR A 29 -12.01 -34.85 34.97
N ASP A 30 -11.13 -35.83 35.19
CA ASP A 30 -10.86 -36.90 34.22
C ASP A 30 -12.12 -37.76 33.94
N GLU A 31 -12.90 -38.05 34.97
CA GLU A 31 -14.17 -38.78 34.86
C GLU A 31 -15.24 -37.97 34.10
N LEU A 32 -15.42 -36.69 34.42
CA LEU A 32 -16.32 -35.80 33.67
C LEU A 32 -15.83 -35.54 32.23
N ALA A 33 -14.51 -35.50 32.03
CA ALA A 33 -13.89 -35.36 30.71
C ALA A 33 -14.09 -36.62 29.85
N THR A 34 -14.28 -37.80 30.46
CA THR A 34 -14.66 -39.04 29.76
C THR A 34 -15.99 -38.85 29.03
N ILE A 35 -17.01 -38.30 29.71
CA ILE A 35 -18.30 -37.95 29.08
C ILE A 35 -18.12 -36.92 27.98
N THR A 36 -17.27 -35.91 28.22
CA THR A 36 -17.03 -34.83 27.26
C THR A 36 -16.37 -35.34 25.98
N ARG A 37 -15.37 -36.23 26.10
CA ARG A 37 -14.70 -36.89 24.96
C ARG A 37 -15.65 -37.78 24.17
N ILE A 38 -16.45 -38.61 24.85
CA ILE A 38 -17.46 -39.46 24.20
C ILE A 38 -18.52 -38.59 23.50
N THR A 39 -19.00 -37.53 24.14
CA THR A 39 -19.98 -36.59 23.55
C THR A 39 -19.43 -35.90 22.31
N ASN A 40 -18.15 -35.50 22.35
CA ASN A 40 -17.50 -34.91 21.19
C ASN A 40 -17.33 -35.92 20.04
N ALA A 41 -17.00 -37.18 20.36
CA ALA A 41 -16.94 -38.26 19.37
C ALA A 41 -18.29 -38.52 18.71
N ILE A 42 -19.37 -38.57 19.50
CA ILE A 42 -20.76 -38.68 19.02
C ILE A 42 -21.08 -37.52 18.09
N THR A 43 -20.73 -36.29 18.48
CA THR A 43 -20.97 -35.08 17.69
C THR A 43 -20.23 -35.11 16.35
N LEU A 44 -18.93 -35.42 16.35
CA LEU A 44 -18.15 -35.53 15.11
C LEU A 44 -18.61 -36.68 14.21
N GLN A 45 -19.03 -37.80 14.78
CA GLN A 45 -19.61 -38.90 14.02
C GLN A 45 -20.95 -38.49 13.39
N ALA A 46 -21.84 -37.87 14.17
CA ALA A 46 -23.14 -37.39 13.69
C ALA A 46 -22.98 -36.34 12.58
N GLU A 47 -22.12 -35.34 12.78
CA GLU A 47 -21.88 -34.28 11.79
C GLU A 47 -21.08 -34.79 10.58
N GLY A 48 -20.23 -35.80 10.75
CA GLY A 48 -19.57 -36.52 9.65
C GLY A 48 -20.57 -37.26 8.76
N LEU A 49 -21.54 -37.96 9.36
CA LEU A 49 -22.65 -38.60 8.65
C LEU A 49 -23.56 -37.58 7.95
N ARG A 50 -23.76 -36.39 8.56
CA ARG A 50 -24.50 -35.26 7.96
C ARG A 50 -23.71 -34.50 6.88
N LYS A 51 -22.40 -34.78 6.72
CA LYS A 51 -21.45 -34.09 5.82
C LYS A 51 -21.23 -32.61 6.14
N ASN A 52 -21.32 -32.24 7.41
CA ASN A 52 -21.12 -30.87 7.88
C ASN A 52 -19.71 -30.61 8.42
N VAL A 53 -18.92 -31.66 8.71
CA VAL A 53 -17.54 -31.51 9.22
C VAL A 53 -16.53 -31.37 8.09
N LYS A 54 -15.67 -30.36 8.17
CA LYS A 54 -14.46 -30.26 7.36
C LYS A 54 -13.26 -30.78 8.15
N VAL A 55 -12.52 -31.72 7.57
CA VAL A 55 -11.34 -32.31 8.22
C VAL A 55 -10.26 -31.28 8.52
N ARG A 56 -10.06 -30.30 7.64
CA ARG A 56 -9.09 -29.22 7.88
C ARG A 56 -9.39 -28.44 9.13
N ASP A 57 -10.67 -28.15 9.40
CA ASP A 57 -11.08 -27.38 10.58
C ASP A 57 -10.76 -28.18 11.87
N VAL A 58 -11.04 -29.49 11.88
CA VAL A 58 -10.67 -30.40 12.98
C VAL A 58 -9.16 -30.45 13.19
N VAL A 59 -8.38 -30.61 12.12
CA VAL A 59 -6.91 -30.68 12.18
C VAL A 59 -6.33 -29.37 12.71
N VAL A 60 -6.78 -28.23 12.19
CA VAL A 60 -6.30 -26.92 12.61
C VAL A 60 -6.62 -26.63 14.08
N GLU A 61 -7.82 -26.95 14.55
CA GLU A 61 -8.18 -26.79 15.96
C GLU A 61 -7.27 -27.62 16.88
N LEU A 62 -6.94 -28.86 16.51
CA LEU A 62 -6.01 -29.71 17.27
C LEU A 62 -4.56 -29.24 17.22
N LEU A 63 -4.14 -28.72 16.07
CA LEU A 63 -2.80 -28.16 15.89
C LEU A 63 -2.64 -26.79 16.55
N LYS A 64 -3.75 -26.13 16.92
CA LYS A 64 -3.79 -24.77 17.45
C LYS A 64 -3.15 -23.76 16.48
N THR A 65 -3.43 -23.91 15.19
CA THR A 65 -2.86 -23.06 14.12
C THR A 65 -3.92 -22.18 13.46
N ASP A 66 -3.51 -21.26 12.58
CA ASP A 66 -4.45 -20.45 11.81
C ASP A 66 -5.06 -21.26 10.64
N PRO A 67 -6.40 -21.36 10.51
CA PRO A 67 -7.05 -22.16 9.48
C PRO A 67 -6.87 -21.63 8.06
N THR A 68 -6.75 -20.31 7.91
CA THR A 68 -6.56 -19.63 6.62
C THR A 68 -5.17 -19.90 6.11
N VAL A 69 -4.17 -19.74 6.98
CA VAL A 69 -2.77 -19.96 6.61
C VAL A 69 -2.49 -21.43 6.37
N PHE A 70 -3.03 -22.33 7.20
CA PHE A 70 -2.91 -23.79 6.99
C PHE A 70 -3.55 -24.24 5.67
N SER A 71 -4.74 -23.72 5.34
CA SER A 71 -5.41 -24.02 4.07
C SER A 71 -4.64 -23.49 2.86
N THR A 72 -4.05 -22.31 2.98
CA THR A 72 -3.19 -21.71 1.93
C THR A 72 -1.95 -22.57 1.71
N LEU A 73 -1.31 -23.00 2.78
CA LEU A 73 -0.15 -23.89 2.73
C LEU A 73 -0.48 -25.23 2.05
N LEU A 74 -1.62 -25.86 2.38
CA LEU A 74 -2.04 -27.13 1.77
C LEU A 74 -2.42 -27.03 0.29
N SER A 75 -2.78 -25.83 -0.17
CA SER A 75 -3.06 -25.58 -1.60
C SER A 75 -1.82 -25.76 -2.46
N PHE A 76 -0.63 -25.58 -1.87
CA PHE A 76 0.64 -25.72 -2.55
C PHE A 76 0.95 -27.19 -2.83
N ASN A 77 1.43 -27.50 -4.04
CA ASN A 77 1.87 -28.86 -4.38
C ASN A 77 3.40 -29.00 -4.18
N PRO A 78 3.86 -29.65 -3.10
CA PRO A 78 5.28 -29.81 -2.83
C PRO A 78 6.01 -30.64 -3.86
N ASP A 79 5.35 -31.58 -4.55
CA ASP A 79 6.06 -32.54 -5.41
C ASP A 79 6.80 -31.84 -6.55
N LYS A 80 6.19 -30.80 -7.14
CA LYS A 80 6.83 -29.97 -8.17
C LYS A 80 7.98 -29.15 -7.60
N LEU A 81 7.78 -28.54 -6.42
CA LEU A 81 8.81 -27.74 -5.77
C LEU A 81 10.02 -28.59 -5.37
N VAL A 82 9.79 -29.74 -4.74
CA VAL A 82 10.82 -30.69 -4.35
C VAL A 82 11.62 -31.13 -5.57
N SER A 83 10.94 -31.46 -6.67
CA SER A 83 11.61 -31.84 -7.93
C SER A 83 12.47 -30.70 -8.47
N ALA A 84 11.90 -29.51 -8.63
CA ALA A 84 12.60 -28.33 -9.15
C ALA A 84 13.79 -27.91 -8.27
N MET A 85 13.63 -27.97 -6.95
CA MET A 85 14.70 -27.71 -5.99
C MET A 85 15.80 -28.75 -6.06
N THR A 86 15.46 -30.04 -6.14
CA THR A 86 16.45 -31.11 -6.24
C THR A 86 17.32 -30.93 -7.48
N GLN A 87 16.71 -30.61 -8.63
CA GLN A 87 17.45 -30.33 -9.87
C GLN A 87 18.36 -29.11 -9.76
N LEU A 88 17.89 -28.02 -9.14
CA LEU A 88 18.70 -26.82 -8.93
C LEU A 88 19.90 -27.12 -8.02
N MET A 89 19.66 -27.83 -6.92
CA MET A 89 20.71 -28.16 -5.95
C MET A 89 21.79 -29.07 -6.54
N ASP A 90 21.43 -30.05 -7.37
CA ASP A 90 22.39 -30.88 -8.12
C ASP A 90 23.31 -30.03 -9.03
N LYS A 91 22.77 -28.97 -9.63
CA LYS A 91 23.55 -28.02 -10.45
C LYS A 91 24.46 -27.13 -9.61
N ILE A 92 23.98 -26.65 -8.47
CA ILE A 92 24.79 -25.84 -7.52
C ILE A 92 25.94 -26.67 -6.95
N GLU A 93 25.69 -27.94 -6.65
CA GLU A 93 26.70 -28.90 -6.19
C GLU A 93 27.79 -29.10 -7.24
N LYS A 94 27.42 -29.32 -8.50
CA LYS A 94 28.37 -29.39 -9.64
C LYS A 94 29.14 -28.10 -9.88
N LEU A 95 28.56 -26.92 -9.58
CA LEU A 95 29.27 -25.65 -9.68
C LEU A 95 30.34 -25.49 -8.62
N ARG A 96 30.05 -25.93 -7.40
CA ARG A 96 30.99 -25.85 -6.27
C ARG A 96 32.29 -26.57 -6.57
N ASP A 97 32.23 -27.66 -7.34
CA ASP A 97 33.38 -28.46 -7.76
C ASP A 97 34.25 -27.77 -8.84
N LYS A 98 33.78 -26.68 -9.48
CA LYS A 98 34.49 -26.00 -10.59
C LYS A 98 35.53 -24.98 -10.16
N ASN A 99 35.80 -24.79 -8.85
CA ASN A 99 36.79 -23.86 -8.30
C ASN A 99 36.78 -22.46 -8.96
N ILE A 100 35.60 -21.83 -9.00
CA ILE A 100 35.41 -20.50 -9.60
C ILE A 100 36.09 -19.43 -8.74
N ASP A 101 36.92 -18.61 -9.38
CA ASP A 101 37.56 -17.45 -8.75
C ASP A 101 36.57 -16.28 -8.63
N TRP A 102 35.94 -16.17 -7.46
CA TRP A 102 34.95 -15.14 -7.17
C TRP A 102 35.54 -13.75 -6.88
N GLU A 103 36.86 -13.60 -6.75
CA GLU A 103 37.50 -12.28 -6.58
C GLU A 103 37.45 -11.49 -7.89
N LYS A 104 37.65 -12.18 -9.02
CA LYS A 104 37.50 -11.59 -10.37
C LYS A 104 36.10 -11.00 -10.62
N LEU A 105 35.05 -11.58 -10.03
CA LEU A 105 33.69 -11.04 -10.13
C LEU A 105 33.58 -9.67 -9.46
N GLU A 106 34.24 -9.48 -8.33
CA GLU A 106 34.22 -8.24 -7.56
C GLU A 106 35.00 -7.12 -8.25
N ASP A 107 36.13 -7.46 -8.87
CA ASP A 107 36.89 -6.52 -9.71
C ASP A 107 36.09 -6.11 -10.95
N ALA A 108 35.47 -7.07 -11.64
CA ALA A 108 34.60 -6.77 -12.77
C ALA A 108 33.38 -5.93 -12.35
N ARG A 109 32.77 -6.18 -11.17
CA ARG A 109 31.68 -5.36 -10.63
C ARG A 109 32.09 -3.89 -10.49
N LYS A 110 33.19 -3.65 -9.77
CA LYS A 110 33.71 -2.28 -9.54
C LYS A 110 33.99 -1.58 -10.87
N TRP A 111 34.47 -2.32 -11.86
CA TRP A 111 34.70 -1.81 -13.20
C TRP A 111 33.39 -1.45 -13.93
N VAL A 112 32.38 -2.34 -13.94
CA VAL A 112 31.07 -2.06 -14.57
C VAL A 112 30.36 -0.87 -13.89
N GLU A 113 30.45 -0.74 -12.57
CA GLU A 113 29.87 0.40 -11.83
C GLU A 113 30.50 1.73 -12.24
N ARG A 114 31.83 1.76 -12.40
CA ARG A 114 32.54 2.96 -12.88
C ARG A 114 32.24 3.27 -14.34
N LEU A 115 32.15 2.24 -15.18
CA LEU A 115 31.74 2.37 -16.58
C LEU A 115 30.33 2.97 -16.68
N ARG A 116 29.39 2.50 -15.86
CA ARG A 116 28.03 3.03 -15.79
C ARG A 116 28.03 4.49 -15.33
N GLY A 117 28.70 4.82 -14.23
CA GLY A 117 28.79 6.20 -13.73
C GLY A 117 29.40 7.16 -14.75
N SER A 118 30.48 6.74 -15.42
CA SER A 118 31.12 7.55 -16.48
C SER A 118 30.20 7.83 -17.67
N LEU A 119 29.25 6.93 -17.96
CA LEU A 119 28.28 7.07 -19.05
C LEU A 119 27.04 7.89 -18.64
N GLU A 120 26.67 7.85 -17.36
CA GLU A 120 25.59 8.68 -16.78
C GLU A 120 26.04 10.15 -16.67
N ASP A 121 27.26 10.42 -16.18
CA ASP A 121 27.86 11.77 -16.07
C ASP A 121 28.04 12.47 -17.44
N ASP A 122 28.30 11.69 -18.49
CA ASP A 122 28.48 12.18 -19.87
C ASP A 122 27.16 12.61 -20.52
N GLN A 123 25.99 12.14 -20.06
CA GLN A 123 24.68 12.59 -20.56
C GLN A 123 24.30 13.98 -20.04
N GLU A 124 24.67 14.31 -18.80
CA GLU A 124 24.34 15.58 -18.15
C GLU A 124 25.29 16.71 -18.61
N SER A 125 26.58 16.39 -18.80
CA SER A 125 27.60 17.28 -19.35
C SER A 125 27.55 17.43 -20.89
N ALA A 126 26.72 16.64 -21.58
CA ALA A 126 26.64 16.65 -23.05
C ALA A 126 26.16 17.98 -23.64
N LYS A 127 25.29 18.73 -22.94
CA LYS A 127 24.71 19.99 -23.46
C LYS A 127 25.69 21.17 -23.45
N SER A 128 26.73 21.15 -22.62
CA SER A 128 27.66 22.28 -22.44
C SER A 128 28.84 22.28 -23.44
N LEU A 129 29.28 21.10 -23.91
CA LEU A 129 30.42 20.98 -24.83
C LEU A 129 30.08 21.06 -26.33
N ASP A 130 28.83 20.76 -26.74
CA ASP A 130 28.46 20.79 -28.17
C ASP A 130 28.43 22.23 -28.75
N THR A 131 28.48 23.27 -27.89
CA THR A 131 28.65 24.69 -28.25
C THR A 131 30.12 25.13 -28.37
N VAL A 132 31.09 24.24 -28.19
CA VAL A 132 32.52 24.59 -28.13
C VAL A 132 33.12 24.68 -29.52
N THR A 133 32.87 25.80 -30.20
CA THR A 133 33.69 26.30 -31.33
C THR A 133 33.82 27.83 -31.30
N GLY A 134 33.79 28.44 -30.11
CA GLY A 134 34.19 29.83 -29.95
C GLY A 134 35.71 29.96 -29.95
N GLU A 135 36.40 29.72 -31.07
CA GLU A 135 37.84 30.00 -31.20
C GLU A 135 38.18 31.44 -30.78
N GLY A 136 37.23 32.36 -31.00
CA GLY A 136 37.27 33.73 -30.50
C GLY A 136 37.27 33.85 -28.97
N GLU A 137 36.53 33.02 -28.24
CA GLU A 137 36.40 33.13 -26.78
C GLU A 137 37.68 32.68 -26.05
N ILE A 138 38.29 31.58 -26.50
CA ILE A 138 39.56 31.09 -25.96
C ILE A 138 40.67 32.11 -26.24
N LYS A 139 40.69 32.67 -27.45
CA LYS A 139 41.64 33.71 -27.82
C LYS A 139 41.46 34.96 -26.96
N LEU A 140 40.23 35.43 -26.76
CA LEU A 140 39.92 36.56 -25.89
C LEU A 140 40.40 36.29 -24.45
N PHE A 141 40.14 35.10 -23.90
CA PHE A 141 40.58 34.74 -22.54
C PHE A 141 42.10 34.84 -22.37
N PHE A 142 42.89 34.30 -23.30
CA PHE A 142 44.35 34.43 -23.26
C PHE A 142 44.83 35.85 -23.65
N ASP A 143 44.08 36.60 -24.45
CA ASP A 143 44.36 38.02 -24.70
C ASP A 143 44.23 38.86 -23.42
N LEU A 144 43.29 38.54 -22.52
CA LEU A 144 43.19 39.18 -21.20
C LEU A 144 44.41 38.88 -20.32
N ILE A 145 44.88 37.63 -20.31
CA ILE A 145 45.98 37.17 -19.46
C ILE A 145 47.32 37.78 -19.89
N TYR A 146 47.62 37.78 -21.19
CA TYR A 146 48.93 38.20 -21.71
C TYR A 146 48.94 39.60 -22.32
N GLY A 147 47.82 40.07 -22.87
CA GLY A 147 47.75 41.30 -23.67
C GLY A 147 47.20 42.53 -22.94
N LYS A 148 46.70 42.36 -21.71
CA LYS A 148 46.01 43.41 -20.94
C LYS A 148 46.57 43.66 -19.54
N GLN A 149 47.75 43.14 -19.23
CA GLN A 149 48.39 43.29 -17.92
C GLN A 149 48.68 44.76 -17.58
N ASP A 150 49.20 45.52 -18.55
CA ASP A 150 49.51 46.94 -18.37
C ASP A 150 48.24 47.78 -18.19
N ASP A 151 47.18 47.47 -18.95
CA ASP A 151 45.87 48.11 -18.81
C ASP A 151 45.34 47.92 -17.38
N VAL A 152 45.28 46.67 -16.87
CA VAL A 152 44.81 46.35 -15.51
C VAL A 152 45.65 47.03 -14.42
N LYS A 153 46.98 47.05 -14.60
CA LYS A 153 47.92 47.72 -13.70
C LYS A 153 47.67 49.22 -13.63
N GLU A 154 47.44 49.87 -14.77
CA GLU A 154 47.16 51.30 -14.83
C GLU A 154 45.92 51.66 -14.01
N TYR A 155 44.82 50.91 -14.16
CA TYR A 155 43.58 51.16 -13.39
C TYR A 155 43.76 50.90 -11.89
N LYS A 156 44.51 49.86 -11.52
CA LYS A 156 44.84 49.57 -10.12
C LYS A 156 45.64 50.73 -9.52
N ASP A 157 46.68 51.22 -10.18
CA ASP A 157 47.56 52.27 -9.66
C ASP A 157 46.83 53.61 -9.53
N GLN A 158 45.93 53.92 -10.48
CA GLN A 158 45.05 55.10 -10.38
C GLN A 158 44.06 54.97 -9.21
N THR A 159 43.50 53.78 -8.99
CA THR A 159 42.63 53.50 -7.84
C THR A 159 43.39 53.67 -6.51
N THR A 160 44.60 53.09 -6.41
CA THR A 160 45.50 53.28 -5.26
C THR A 160 45.80 54.76 -5.01
N THR A 161 46.04 55.53 -6.07
CA THR A 161 46.35 56.96 -5.98
C THR A 161 45.20 57.74 -5.37
N VAL A 162 43.97 57.54 -5.86
CA VAL A 162 42.76 58.18 -5.31
C VAL A 162 42.58 57.79 -3.83
N ILE A 163 42.64 56.51 -3.49
CA ILE A 163 42.50 56.04 -2.09
C ILE A 163 43.56 56.69 -1.19
N THR A 164 44.82 56.73 -1.63
CA THR A 164 45.93 57.27 -0.86
C THR A 164 45.77 58.77 -0.64
N ASN A 165 45.36 59.52 -1.67
CA ASN A 165 45.17 60.95 -1.57
C ASN A 165 44.01 61.30 -0.64
N TRP A 166 42.87 60.61 -0.77
CA TRP A 166 41.72 60.77 0.13
C TRP A 166 42.03 60.43 1.58
N ASN A 167 42.82 59.38 1.85
CA ASN A 167 43.25 59.06 3.21
C ASN A 167 44.20 60.12 3.80
N LYS A 168 45.18 60.62 3.02
CA LYS A 168 46.08 61.70 3.47
C LYS A 168 45.35 63.01 3.73
N LEU A 169 44.27 63.24 3.00
CA LEU A 169 43.42 64.42 3.14
C LEU A 169 42.57 64.40 4.42
N ASN A 170 42.27 63.21 4.95
CA ASN A 170 41.58 62.99 6.21
C ASN A 170 42.40 63.44 7.44
N ASP A 171 43.73 63.52 7.30
CA ASP A 171 44.66 63.82 8.40
C ASP A 171 44.92 65.33 8.61
N LYS A 172 44.34 66.22 7.78
CA LYS A 172 44.58 67.67 7.81
C LYS A 172 43.29 68.48 8.03
N ASN A 173 43.09 68.99 9.25
CA ASN A 173 41.92 69.80 9.63
C ASN A 173 42.10 71.32 9.42
N ASP A 174 42.83 71.76 8.38
CA ASP A 174 43.08 73.19 8.12
C ASP A 174 42.52 73.70 6.78
N ASN A 175 42.45 75.03 6.61
CA ASN A 175 41.90 75.67 5.39
C ASN A 175 42.69 75.37 4.10
N THR A 176 43.95 74.95 4.22
CA THR A 176 44.80 74.52 3.08
C THR A 176 44.37 73.14 2.56
N ALA A 177 43.77 72.30 3.42
CA ALA A 177 43.20 71.03 3.04
C ALA A 177 42.11 71.22 1.97
N MET A 178 41.17 72.15 2.16
CA MET A 178 40.03 72.35 1.24
C MET A 178 40.41 72.59 -0.23
N ALA A 179 41.52 73.29 -0.51
CA ALA A 179 42.02 73.47 -1.87
C ALA A 179 42.52 72.15 -2.49
N THR A 180 43.13 71.30 -1.67
CA THR A 180 43.63 69.98 -2.07
C THR A 180 42.46 69.00 -2.27
N TRP A 181 41.44 69.04 -1.40
CA TRP A 181 40.19 68.27 -1.54
C TRP A 181 39.47 68.58 -2.86
N ARG A 182 39.37 69.85 -3.27
CA ARG A 182 38.78 70.22 -4.57
C ARG A 182 39.52 69.61 -5.77
N GLY A 183 40.85 69.47 -5.68
CA GLY A 183 41.66 68.79 -6.70
C GLY A 183 41.38 67.28 -6.75
N GLU A 184 41.30 66.61 -5.60
CA GLU A 184 41.05 65.17 -5.54
C GLU A 184 39.60 64.78 -5.90
N ILE A 185 38.62 65.68 -5.70
CA ILE A 185 37.26 65.51 -6.22
C ILE A 185 37.29 65.35 -7.75
N GLU A 186 38.13 66.13 -8.44
CA GLU A 186 38.26 66.05 -9.88
C GLU A 186 38.95 64.75 -10.32
N ASN A 187 40.02 64.34 -9.63
CA ASN A 187 40.68 63.05 -9.86
C ASN A 187 39.71 61.87 -9.66
N THR A 188 38.83 61.97 -8.67
CA THR A 188 37.78 60.98 -8.40
C THR A 188 36.77 60.94 -9.54
N LYS A 189 36.28 62.10 -10.00
CA LYS A 189 35.37 62.18 -11.16
C LYS A 189 35.99 61.59 -12.42
N GLN A 190 37.30 61.75 -12.61
CA GLN A 190 38.04 61.18 -13.75
C GLN A 190 38.32 59.68 -13.64
N LEU A 191 38.37 59.11 -12.41
CA LEU A 191 38.59 57.67 -12.20
C LEU A 191 37.39 56.83 -12.67
N PHE A 192 36.16 57.26 -12.39
CA PHE A 192 34.97 56.44 -12.67
C PHE A 192 34.77 56.09 -14.15
N PRO A 193 34.90 57.01 -15.13
CA PRO A 193 34.85 56.67 -16.56
C PRO A 193 35.92 55.64 -16.98
N LYS A 194 37.08 55.68 -16.34
CA LYS A 194 38.16 54.72 -16.57
C LYS A 194 37.80 53.34 -16.01
N LEU A 195 37.24 53.29 -14.81
CA LEU A 195 36.70 52.05 -14.24
C LEU A 195 35.54 51.48 -15.08
N ASP A 196 34.67 52.32 -15.64
CA ASP A 196 33.60 51.90 -16.57
C ASP A 196 34.20 51.24 -17.83
N LYS A 197 35.32 51.77 -18.35
CA LYS A 197 36.02 51.21 -19.51
C LYS A 197 36.63 49.84 -19.21
N LEU A 198 37.28 49.68 -18.05
CA LEU A 198 37.81 48.38 -17.61
C LEU A 198 36.68 47.38 -17.33
N ASN A 199 35.58 47.81 -16.71
CA ASN A 199 34.40 46.97 -16.52
C ASN A 199 33.84 46.50 -17.86
N THR A 200 33.67 47.40 -18.83
CA THR A 200 33.19 47.04 -20.18
C THR A 200 34.11 46.02 -20.85
N LEU A 201 35.43 46.18 -20.70
CA LEU A 201 36.41 45.22 -21.17
C LEU A 201 36.22 43.85 -20.49
N LEU A 202 36.04 43.82 -19.16
CA LEU A 202 35.84 42.58 -18.40
C LEU A 202 34.49 41.90 -18.68
N GLN A 203 33.41 42.66 -18.90
CA GLN A 203 32.09 42.14 -19.28
C GLN A 203 32.08 41.53 -20.69
N GLY A 204 33.02 41.93 -21.56
CA GLY A 204 33.22 41.35 -22.87
C GLY A 204 33.82 39.94 -22.88
N PHE A 205 34.27 39.41 -21.73
CA PHE A 205 34.78 38.05 -21.61
C PHE A 205 33.70 37.09 -21.11
N PRO A 206 33.29 36.09 -21.91
CA PRO A 206 32.34 35.09 -21.46
C PRO A 206 32.98 34.21 -20.38
N SER A 207 32.20 33.85 -19.36
CA SER A 207 32.68 32.90 -18.35
C SER A 207 32.95 31.53 -18.98
N LEU A 208 34.17 31.05 -18.81
CA LEU A 208 34.61 29.72 -19.24
C LEU A 208 34.54 28.69 -18.11
N SER A 209 34.18 29.06 -16.86
CA SER A 209 34.17 28.14 -15.72
C SER A 209 33.34 26.89 -15.94
N LEU A 210 32.12 27.01 -16.49
CA LEU A 210 31.25 25.86 -16.74
C LEU A 210 31.89 24.92 -17.78
N LYS A 211 32.60 25.49 -18.76
CA LYS A 211 33.27 24.75 -19.83
C LYS A 211 34.50 24.02 -19.30
N PHE A 212 35.36 24.70 -18.54
CA PHE A 212 36.54 24.10 -17.92
C PHE A 212 36.19 23.09 -16.82
N TYR A 213 35.10 23.30 -16.08
CA TYR A 213 34.60 22.33 -15.10
C TYR A 213 34.09 21.05 -15.77
N SER A 214 33.34 21.18 -16.88
CA SER A 214 32.92 20.02 -17.69
C SER A 214 34.13 19.25 -18.23
N ILE A 215 35.16 19.94 -18.75
CA ILE A 215 36.40 19.30 -19.22
C ILE A 215 37.13 18.59 -18.08
N SER A 216 37.21 19.20 -16.89
CA SER A 216 37.85 18.60 -15.70
C SER A 216 37.12 17.34 -15.21
N ALA A 217 35.79 17.32 -15.24
CA ALA A 217 34.99 16.13 -14.90
C ALA A 217 35.23 15.00 -15.91
N MET A 218 35.20 15.32 -17.21
CA MET A 218 35.48 14.36 -18.28
C MET A 218 36.91 13.80 -18.23
N LEU A 219 37.90 14.64 -17.88
CA LEU A 219 39.30 14.25 -17.70
C LEU A 219 39.47 13.13 -16.67
N SER A 220 38.70 13.20 -15.58
CA SER A 220 38.74 12.20 -14.52
C SER A 220 38.16 10.87 -15.00
N ASN A 221 37.06 10.88 -15.75
CA ASN A 221 36.43 9.68 -16.31
C ASN A 221 37.27 9.05 -17.45
N ALA A 222 37.92 9.88 -18.28
CA ALA A 222 38.74 9.46 -19.40
C ALA A 222 39.97 8.61 -19.02
N LYS A 223 40.54 8.81 -17.82
CA LYS A 223 41.68 8.02 -17.30
C LYS A 223 41.38 6.52 -17.12
N PHE A 224 40.10 6.15 -17.12
CA PHE A 224 39.63 4.78 -16.88
C PHE A 224 39.28 3.99 -18.15
N TYR A 225 39.47 4.57 -19.34
CA TYR A 225 39.27 3.86 -20.59
C TYR A 225 40.60 3.35 -21.13
N LYS A 226 41.08 2.22 -20.59
CA LYS A 226 42.30 1.55 -21.07
C LYS A 226 41.94 0.32 -21.90
N SER A 227 42.82 -0.01 -22.84
CA SER A 227 42.72 -1.25 -23.62
C SER A 227 42.84 -2.51 -22.76
N SER A 228 43.54 -2.42 -21.61
CA SER A 228 43.67 -3.50 -20.62
C SER A 228 42.35 -3.89 -19.95
N ASP A 229 41.36 -2.99 -19.91
CA ASP A 229 40.12 -3.19 -19.16
C ASP A 229 39.16 -4.18 -19.86
N ALA A 230 39.45 -4.53 -21.12
CA ALA A 230 38.78 -5.61 -21.83
C ALA A 230 38.86 -6.97 -21.11
N ALA A 231 39.82 -7.15 -20.19
CA ALA A 231 39.95 -8.34 -19.37
C ALA A 231 38.71 -8.60 -18.48
N HIS A 232 38.02 -7.55 -18.01
CA HIS A 232 36.85 -7.70 -17.14
C HIS A 232 35.65 -8.35 -17.86
N PHE A 233 35.45 -8.07 -19.15
CA PHE A 233 34.45 -8.78 -19.95
C PHE A 233 34.77 -10.27 -20.09
N THR A 234 36.04 -10.60 -20.30
CA THR A 234 36.50 -11.99 -20.39
C THR A 234 36.27 -12.73 -19.08
N GLN A 235 36.53 -12.09 -17.94
CA GLN A 235 36.26 -12.61 -16.60
C GLN A 235 34.76 -12.86 -16.38
N LEU A 236 33.90 -11.89 -16.68
CA LEU A 236 32.44 -12.06 -16.57
C LEU A 236 31.92 -13.16 -17.48
N ARG A 237 32.45 -13.26 -18.70
CA ARG A 237 32.10 -14.31 -19.67
C ARG A 237 32.47 -15.71 -19.18
N GLU A 238 33.65 -15.87 -18.61
CA GLU A 238 34.14 -17.12 -18.04
C GLU A 238 33.22 -17.59 -16.91
N ILE A 239 32.99 -16.73 -15.92
CA ILE A 239 32.13 -17.03 -14.76
C ILE A 239 30.69 -17.30 -15.23
N PHE A 240 30.12 -16.45 -16.09
CA PHE A 240 28.76 -16.63 -16.62
C PHE A 240 28.62 -17.91 -17.44
N GLY A 241 29.67 -18.34 -18.15
CA GLY A 241 29.69 -19.59 -18.90
C GLY A 241 29.48 -20.84 -18.04
N HIS A 242 29.81 -20.79 -16.76
CA HIS A 242 29.56 -21.89 -15.84
C HIS A 242 28.09 -21.98 -15.38
N MET A 243 27.29 -20.91 -15.53
CA MET A 243 25.94 -20.79 -14.97
C MET A 243 24.83 -21.48 -15.79
N SER A 244 25.21 -22.26 -16.81
CA SER A 244 24.27 -22.96 -17.68
C SER A 244 23.30 -23.82 -16.89
N GLY A 245 22.00 -23.57 -17.09
CA GLY A 245 20.91 -24.32 -16.45
C GLY A 245 20.57 -23.91 -15.02
N ILE A 246 21.27 -22.94 -14.41
CA ILE A 246 20.92 -22.35 -13.10
C ILE A 246 19.90 -21.25 -13.29
N TRP A 247 20.15 -20.37 -14.26
CA TRP A 247 19.16 -19.43 -14.75
C TRP A 247 18.19 -20.15 -15.71
N ARG A 248 16.92 -19.74 -15.68
CA ARG A 248 15.87 -20.20 -16.59
C ARG A 248 15.17 -19.00 -17.23
N TYR A 249 14.52 -19.21 -18.38
CA TYR A 249 13.78 -18.13 -19.02
C TYR A 249 12.60 -17.70 -18.14
N PRO A 250 12.33 -16.39 -18.00
CA PRO A 250 11.20 -15.90 -17.20
C PRO A 250 9.84 -16.51 -17.57
N THR A 251 9.68 -16.91 -18.83
CA THR A 251 8.49 -17.53 -19.43
C THR A 251 8.35 -19.03 -19.17
N ASP A 252 9.41 -19.70 -18.71
CA ASP A 252 9.36 -21.12 -18.34
C ASP A 252 8.93 -21.25 -16.87
N THR A 253 7.63 -21.42 -16.65
CA THR A 253 7.02 -21.58 -15.33
C THR A 253 7.02 -23.02 -14.84
N SER A 254 7.44 -23.98 -15.67
CA SER A 254 7.28 -25.40 -15.39
C SER A 254 8.22 -25.94 -14.30
N GLU A 255 9.32 -25.21 -14.03
CA GLU A 255 10.37 -25.62 -13.09
C GLU A 255 10.84 -24.50 -12.13
N LYS A 256 10.07 -23.41 -11.93
CA LYS A 256 10.42 -22.38 -10.94
C LYS A 256 10.29 -22.91 -9.51
N ALA A 257 11.28 -22.64 -8.68
CA ALA A 257 11.38 -23.07 -7.29
C ALA A 257 11.53 -21.91 -6.30
N GLY A 258 12.06 -20.76 -6.71
CA GLY A 258 12.29 -19.60 -5.85
C GLY A 258 11.01 -18.99 -5.29
N GLU A 259 10.15 -18.44 -6.16
CA GLU A 259 8.87 -17.84 -5.71
C GLU A 259 7.97 -18.82 -4.94
N PRO A 260 7.79 -20.09 -5.38
CA PRO A 260 6.98 -21.03 -4.64
C PRO A 260 7.58 -21.41 -3.28
N PHE A 261 8.91 -21.47 -3.16
CA PHE A 261 9.57 -21.74 -1.89
C PHE A 261 9.46 -20.56 -0.92
N ASP A 262 9.70 -19.33 -1.40
CA ASP A 262 9.51 -18.09 -0.63
C ASP A 262 8.08 -17.98 -0.08
N HIS A 263 7.08 -18.31 -0.90
CA HIS A 263 5.69 -18.35 -0.46
C HIS A 263 5.46 -19.34 0.69
N VAL A 264 5.99 -20.57 0.58
CA VAL A 264 5.90 -21.59 1.63
C VAL A 264 6.59 -21.12 2.92
N VAL A 265 7.82 -20.60 2.81
CA VAL A 265 8.60 -20.09 3.94
C VAL A 265 7.87 -18.94 4.64
N SER A 266 7.34 -17.99 3.88
CA SER A 266 6.57 -16.84 4.38
C SER A 266 5.33 -17.30 5.17
N LYS A 267 4.56 -18.25 4.63
CA LYS A 267 3.38 -18.79 5.30
C LYS A 267 3.73 -19.53 6.59
N LEU A 268 4.85 -20.25 6.62
CA LEU A 268 5.30 -20.93 7.84
C LEU A 268 5.75 -19.95 8.92
N LYS A 269 6.45 -18.87 8.53
CA LYS A 269 6.80 -17.76 9.43
C LYS A 269 5.57 -17.05 10.00
N GLU A 270 4.46 -17.03 9.27
CA GLU A 270 3.17 -16.52 9.77
C GLU A 270 2.51 -17.49 10.77
N MET A 271 2.65 -18.80 10.59
CA MET A 271 1.98 -19.81 11.42
C MET A 271 2.69 -20.13 12.74
N LEU A 272 4.02 -20.23 12.74
CA LEU A 272 4.79 -20.76 13.88
C LEU A 272 4.93 -19.83 15.10
N PRO A 273 4.95 -18.49 14.98
CA PRO A 273 5.07 -17.60 16.14
C PRO A 273 3.76 -17.38 16.92
N ASN A 274 2.60 -17.73 16.33
CA ASN A 274 1.30 -17.35 16.86
C ASN A 274 0.81 -18.33 17.94
N PHE A 275 1.07 -18.03 19.21
CA PHE A 275 0.46 -18.71 20.37
C PHE A 275 -1.03 -18.35 20.58
N LYS A 276 -1.66 -17.60 19.66
CA LYS A 276 -3.08 -17.27 19.76
C LYS A 276 -3.91 -18.54 19.67
N ARG A 277 -4.58 -18.88 20.77
CA ARG A 277 -5.52 -20.00 20.82
C ARG A 277 -6.67 -19.71 19.84
N PRO A 278 -6.86 -20.50 18.78
CA PRO A 278 -8.07 -20.39 17.98
C PRO A 278 -9.29 -20.72 18.85
N GLU A 279 -10.45 -20.15 18.51
CA GLU A 279 -11.72 -20.52 19.16
C GLU A 279 -12.01 -21.99 18.83
N VAL A 280 -11.84 -22.88 19.81
CA VAL A 280 -12.03 -24.33 19.65
C VAL A 280 -13.54 -24.65 19.68
N LYS A 281 -14.06 -25.28 18.64
CA LYS A 281 -15.48 -25.63 18.50
C LYS A 281 -15.67 -27.12 18.28
N LEU A 282 -15.02 -27.66 17.25
CA LEU A 282 -15.13 -29.06 16.84
C LEU A 282 -14.34 -30.01 17.75
N THR A 283 -13.26 -29.54 18.36
CA THR A 283 -12.38 -30.39 19.19
C THR A 283 -12.34 -29.96 20.65
N ILE A 284 -13.36 -29.24 21.12
CA ILE A 284 -13.38 -28.67 22.47
C ILE A 284 -13.35 -29.75 23.57
N GLY A 285 -13.87 -30.94 23.28
CA GLY A 285 -13.76 -32.12 24.15
C GLY A 285 -12.45 -32.89 24.03
N PHE A 286 -11.56 -32.52 23.10
CA PHE A 286 -10.25 -33.15 22.87
C PHE A 286 -9.12 -32.12 23.11
N PRO A 287 -8.94 -31.66 24.35
CA PRO A 287 -7.96 -30.64 24.68
C PRO A 287 -6.51 -31.05 24.39
N GLU A 288 -6.19 -32.35 24.45
CA GLU A 288 -4.88 -32.91 24.13
C GLU A 288 -4.92 -33.65 22.79
N ARG A 289 -3.80 -33.62 22.03
CA ARG A 289 -3.74 -34.17 20.66
C ARG A 289 -4.13 -35.66 20.57
N LYS A 290 -3.87 -36.42 21.64
CA LYS A 290 -4.17 -37.86 21.72
C LYS A 290 -5.54 -38.17 22.31
N ASP A 291 -6.36 -37.18 22.64
CA ASP A 291 -7.65 -37.42 23.29
C ASP A 291 -8.67 -38.08 22.35
N MET A 292 -8.58 -37.86 21.03
CA MET A 292 -9.46 -38.52 20.08
C MET A 292 -9.32 -40.04 20.08
N THR A 293 -8.11 -40.57 20.29
CA THR A 293 -7.86 -42.01 20.31
C THR A 293 -8.22 -42.65 21.66
N LYS A 294 -8.34 -41.86 22.74
CA LYS A 294 -8.77 -42.34 24.06
C LYS A 294 -10.24 -42.75 24.13
N VAL A 295 -11.08 -42.30 23.21
CA VAL A 295 -12.54 -42.52 23.28
C VAL A 295 -12.90 -44.02 23.32
N ALA A 296 -12.13 -44.86 22.63
CA ALA A 296 -12.33 -46.31 22.67
C ALA A 296 -12.11 -46.89 24.09
N ASP A 297 -11.09 -46.39 24.79
CA ASP A 297 -10.76 -46.74 26.17
C ASP A 297 -11.77 -46.11 27.15
N ASP A 298 -12.23 -44.89 26.88
CA ASP A 298 -13.26 -44.20 27.67
C ASP A 298 -14.57 -45.00 27.73
N LEU A 299 -14.95 -45.70 26.65
CA LEU A 299 -16.11 -46.60 26.67
C LEU A 299 -15.91 -47.83 27.56
N ASN A 300 -14.66 -48.25 27.81
CA ASN A 300 -14.31 -49.32 28.75
C ASN A 300 -14.04 -48.79 30.17
N ASN A 301 -14.10 -47.48 30.39
CA ASN A 301 -13.77 -46.89 31.68
C ASN A 301 -14.71 -47.44 32.76
N LYS A 302 -14.13 -47.97 33.84
CA LYS A 302 -14.88 -48.62 34.93
C LYS A 302 -15.93 -47.69 35.54
N TRP A 303 -15.60 -46.41 35.73
CA TRP A 303 -16.52 -45.42 36.23
C TRP A 303 -17.66 -45.16 35.24
N PHE A 304 -17.37 -45.01 33.94
CA PHE A 304 -18.40 -44.82 32.91
C PHE A 304 -19.39 -46.00 32.87
N LEU A 305 -18.87 -47.23 32.89
CA LEU A 305 -19.70 -48.44 32.89
C LEU A 305 -20.58 -48.56 34.14
N GLN A 306 -20.06 -48.20 35.32
CA GLN A 306 -20.77 -48.32 36.59
C GLN A 306 -21.74 -47.18 36.85
N LYS A 307 -21.35 -45.93 36.58
CA LYS A 307 -22.05 -44.72 37.01
C LYS A 307 -22.91 -44.08 35.91
N VAL A 308 -22.64 -44.39 34.64
CA VAL A 308 -23.35 -43.80 33.48
C VAL A 308 -24.14 -44.87 32.75
N ALA A 309 -23.48 -45.93 32.27
CA ALA A 309 -24.17 -47.05 31.61
C ALA A 309 -24.95 -47.95 32.59
N ARG A 310 -24.67 -47.84 33.90
CA ARG A 310 -25.30 -48.62 34.98
C ARG A 310 -25.30 -50.14 34.72
N GLY A 311 -24.21 -50.66 34.11
CA GLY A 311 -24.06 -52.07 33.75
C GLY A 311 -24.66 -52.48 32.40
N SER A 312 -25.29 -51.55 31.66
CA SER A 312 -25.79 -51.80 30.30
C SER A 312 -24.65 -51.95 29.28
N SER A 313 -24.90 -52.66 28.19
CA SER A 313 -23.91 -52.87 27.12
C SER A 313 -23.61 -51.57 26.36
N VAL A 314 -22.33 -51.27 26.15
CA VAL A 314 -21.85 -50.12 25.36
C VAL A 314 -21.46 -50.50 23.93
N GLU A 315 -21.59 -51.78 23.56
CA GLU A 315 -21.11 -52.30 22.27
C GLU A 315 -21.86 -51.73 21.07
N GLU A 316 -23.16 -51.43 21.22
CA GLU A 316 -23.93 -50.77 20.16
C GLU A 316 -23.36 -49.38 19.87
N LEU A 317 -23.15 -48.56 20.90
CA LEU A 317 -22.53 -47.24 20.77
C LEU A 317 -21.11 -47.33 20.21
N ARG A 318 -20.33 -48.33 20.63
CA ARG A 318 -18.98 -48.58 20.10
C ARG A 318 -19.00 -48.84 18.60
N GLN A 319 -19.90 -49.69 18.11
CA GLN A 319 -20.02 -49.99 16.70
C GLN A 319 -20.41 -48.74 15.89
N GLU A 320 -21.31 -47.91 16.41
CA GLU A 320 -21.73 -46.66 15.77
C GLU A 320 -20.58 -45.62 15.68
N LEU A 321 -19.63 -45.66 16.61
CA LEU A 321 -18.44 -44.79 16.64
C LEU A 321 -17.24 -45.34 15.87
N ALA A 322 -17.35 -46.50 15.20
CA ALA A 322 -16.22 -47.10 14.45
C ALA A 322 -15.63 -46.16 13.38
N GLY A 323 -16.50 -45.38 12.72
CA GLY A 323 -16.07 -44.35 11.76
C GLY A 323 -15.24 -43.25 12.42
N PHE A 324 -15.63 -42.82 13.61
CA PHE A 324 -14.91 -41.83 14.41
C PHE A 324 -13.55 -42.35 14.87
N PHE A 325 -13.45 -43.61 15.34
CA PHE A 325 -12.15 -44.16 15.77
C PHE A 325 -11.13 -44.13 14.64
N LYS A 326 -11.56 -44.54 13.44
CA LYS A 326 -10.68 -44.51 12.26
C LYS A 326 -10.32 -43.08 11.87
N PHE A 327 -11.27 -42.15 11.96
CA PHE A 327 -11.00 -40.73 11.73
C PHE A 327 -9.99 -40.17 12.74
N GLY A 328 -10.11 -40.51 14.03
CA GLY A 328 -9.20 -40.10 15.09
C GLY A 328 -7.76 -40.57 14.86
N GLU A 329 -7.57 -41.81 14.40
CA GLU A 329 -6.24 -42.32 13.99
C GLU A 329 -5.65 -41.46 12.86
N LEU A 330 -6.42 -41.20 11.81
CA LEU A 330 -5.96 -40.41 10.65
C LEU A 330 -5.60 -38.99 11.04
N VAL A 331 -6.41 -38.36 11.89
CA VAL A 331 -6.15 -37.00 12.41
C VAL A 331 -4.90 -36.98 13.30
N THR A 332 -4.65 -38.03 14.08
CA THR A 332 -3.41 -38.16 14.86
C THR A 332 -2.18 -38.28 13.96
N THR A 333 -2.25 -39.08 12.89
CA THR A 333 -1.18 -39.15 11.88
C THR A 333 -0.95 -37.79 11.20
N CYS A 334 -2.01 -37.03 10.92
CA CYS A 334 -1.89 -35.65 10.40
C CYS A 334 -1.15 -34.74 11.40
N ALA A 335 -1.43 -34.88 12.69
CA ALA A 335 -0.81 -34.05 13.71
C ALA A 335 0.67 -34.38 13.92
N GLU A 336 1.04 -35.67 13.91
CA GLU A 336 2.42 -36.13 14.01
C GLU A 336 3.26 -35.70 12.80
N SER A 337 2.72 -35.85 11.59
CA SER A 337 3.40 -35.41 10.36
C SER A 337 3.54 -33.89 10.28
N TRP A 338 2.56 -33.12 10.77
CA TRP A 338 2.69 -31.67 10.94
C TRP A 338 3.81 -31.29 11.90
N GLU A 339 3.89 -31.91 13.07
CA GLU A 339 4.92 -31.60 14.06
C GLU A 339 6.32 -31.91 13.54
N ALA A 340 6.49 -33.06 12.89
CA ALA A 340 7.75 -33.43 12.26
C ALA A 340 8.21 -32.38 11.24
N PHE A 341 7.27 -31.86 10.44
CA PHE A 341 7.49 -30.80 9.46
C PHE A 341 7.78 -29.44 10.11
N ALA A 342 6.93 -28.99 11.04
CA ALA A 342 7.04 -27.72 11.74
C ALA A 342 8.34 -27.59 12.54
N SER A 343 8.74 -28.65 13.27
CA SER A 343 10.03 -28.70 13.97
C SER A 343 11.19 -28.63 12.99
N GLY A 344 11.11 -29.42 11.92
CA GLY A 344 12.13 -29.43 10.87
C GLY A 344 12.32 -28.04 10.24
N PHE A 345 11.23 -27.32 9.98
CA PHE A 345 11.29 -25.96 9.47
C PHE A 345 11.88 -24.99 10.50
N LYS A 346 11.42 -25.04 11.76
CA LYS A 346 11.89 -24.13 12.83
C LYS A 346 13.40 -24.26 13.07
N GLU A 347 13.94 -25.47 13.04
CA GLU A 347 15.38 -25.73 13.14
C GLU A 347 16.19 -25.11 11.97
N ASN A 348 15.53 -24.85 10.84
CA ASN A 348 16.16 -24.44 9.58
C ASN A 348 15.62 -23.13 9.02
N GLU A 349 14.88 -22.35 9.82
CA GLU A 349 14.09 -21.21 9.35
C GLU A 349 14.98 -20.13 8.71
N ALA A 350 16.13 -19.84 9.32
CA ALA A 350 17.07 -18.84 8.82
C ALA A 350 17.62 -19.24 7.44
N ILE A 351 18.07 -20.49 7.33
CA ILE A 351 18.63 -21.04 6.08
C ILE A 351 17.56 -21.11 5.00
N ALA A 352 16.36 -21.59 5.34
CA ALA A 352 15.23 -21.66 4.41
C ALA A 352 14.81 -20.27 3.92
N GLY A 353 14.81 -19.27 4.82
CA GLY A 353 14.58 -17.87 4.50
C GLY A 353 15.58 -17.32 3.50
N GLU A 354 16.85 -17.33 3.86
CA GLU A 354 17.93 -16.79 3.03
C GLU A 354 18.01 -17.49 1.66
N MET A 355 17.87 -18.82 1.66
CA MET A 355 17.88 -19.60 0.42
C MET A 355 16.68 -19.27 -0.48
N SER A 356 15.48 -19.09 0.07
CA SER A 356 14.30 -18.74 -0.71
C SER A 356 14.41 -17.37 -1.39
N GLU A 357 14.99 -16.38 -0.68
CA GLU A 357 15.23 -15.04 -1.19
C GLU A 357 16.26 -15.05 -2.32
N VAL A 358 17.42 -15.68 -2.08
CA VAL A 358 18.48 -15.80 -3.09
C VAL A 358 18.00 -16.54 -4.33
N MET A 359 17.21 -17.61 -4.19
CA MET A 359 16.66 -18.34 -5.34
C MET A 359 15.68 -17.50 -6.16
N LYS A 360 14.84 -16.71 -5.50
CA LYS A 360 13.91 -15.79 -6.15
C LYS A 360 14.68 -14.71 -6.94
N ASP A 361 15.77 -14.19 -6.39
CA ASP A 361 16.59 -13.20 -7.09
C ASP A 361 17.37 -13.78 -8.29
N ILE A 362 17.76 -15.05 -8.22
CA ILE A 362 18.31 -15.81 -9.36
C ILE A 362 17.25 -15.97 -10.45
N GLU A 363 16.01 -16.29 -10.10
CA GLU A 363 14.89 -16.46 -11.05
C GLU A 363 14.38 -15.13 -11.63
N ALA A 364 14.59 -14.02 -10.93
CA ALA A 364 14.22 -12.68 -11.39
C ALA A 364 15.11 -12.16 -12.53
N TYR A 365 16.28 -12.76 -12.76
CA TYR A 365 17.20 -12.37 -13.82
C TYR A 365 16.60 -12.63 -15.22
N LYS A 366 16.29 -11.56 -15.96
CA LYS A 366 15.62 -11.61 -17.27
C LYS A 366 16.58 -11.73 -18.45
N GLY A 367 17.89 -11.57 -18.23
CA GLY A 367 18.91 -11.39 -19.29
C GLY A 367 19.18 -12.61 -20.19
N GLY A 368 18.52 -13.75 -19.96
CA GLY A 368 18.50 -14.88 -20.92
C GLY A 368 19.89 -15.45 -21.30
N PRO A 369 19.96 -16.31 -22.34
CA PRO A 369 21.23 -16.77 -22.91
C PRO A 369 21.93 -15.64 -23.67
N ASN A 370 21.19 -14.56 -23.93
CA ASN A 370 21.67 -13.33 -24.53
C ASN A 370 22.70 -12.64 -23.63
N GLY A 371 22.81 -12.96 -22.33
CA GLY A 371 23.90 -12.47 -21.48
C GLY A 371 25.29 -12.80 -22.05
N LYS A 372 25.46 -14.00 -22.63
CA LYS A 372 26.72 -14.37 -23.31
C LYS A 372 26.90 -13.56 -24.60
N GLN A 373 25.84 -13.40 -25.39
CA GLN A 373 25.86 -12.59 -26.62
C GLN A 373 26.14 -11.11 -26.31
N LEU A 374 25.58 -10.58 -25.23
CA LEU A 374 25.78 -9.22 -24.74
C LEU A 374 27.23 -9.02 -24.31
N LEU A 375 27.80 -9.95 -23.53
CA LEU A 375 29.21 -9.91 -23.14
C LEU A 375 30.13 -9.97 -24.38
N ASP A 376 29.84 -10.85 -25.34
CA ASP A 376 30.61 -11.00 -26.58
C ASP A 376 30.52 -9.75 -27.47
N THR A 377 29.33 -9.19 -27.62
CA THR A 377 29.08 -7.98 -28.41
C THR A 377 29.71 -6.75 -27.75
N SER A 378 29.57 -6.63 -26.42
CA SER A 378 30.15 -5.55 -25.63
C SER A 378 31.67 -5.57 -25.67
N LEU A 379 32.29 -6.75 -25.51
CA LEU A 379 33.74 -6.92 -25.63
C LEU A 379 34.24 -6.51 -27.03
N LYS A 380 33.59 -7.03 -28.09
CA LYS A 380 33.95 -6.71 -29.47
C LYS A 380 33.84 -5.22 -29.76
N ASN A 381 32.79 -4.57 -29.29
CA ASN A 381 32.57 -3.14 -29.49
C ASN A 381 33.57 -2.29 -28.70
N TYR A 382 33.84 -2.66 -27.44
CA TYR A 382 34.84 -2.00 -26.58
C TYR A 382 36.23 -2.04 -27.22
N GLN A 383 36.66 -3.21 -27.70
CA GLN A 383 37.95 -3.38 -28.38
C GLN A 383 38.02 -2.67 -29.74
N ARG A 384 36.92 -2.61 -30.50
CA ARG A 384 36.88 -1.97 -31.82
C ARG A 384 37.00 -0.45 -31.75
N LEU A 385 36.30 0.18 -30.80
CA LEU A 385 36.22 1.65 -30.73
C LEU A 385 37.41 2.26 -29.99
N ASP A 386 38.01 1.53 -29.03
CA ASP A 386 39.25 1.88 -28.31
C ASP A 386 39.35 3.38 -27.97
N CYS A 387 38.31 3.89 -27.31
CA CYS A 387 38.13 5.32 -27.12
C CYS A 387 39.29 5.98 -26.36
N GLY A 388 40.02 5.23 -25.53
CA GLY A 388 41.23 5.70 -24.86
C GLY A 388 42.31 6.27 -25.80
N LYS A 389 42.39 5.79 -27.06
CA LYS A 389 43.33 6.32 -28.06
C LYS A 389 42.94 7.68 -28.65
N LYS A 390 41.71 8.16 -28.41
CA LYS A 390 41.22 9.45 -28.90
C LYS A 390 41.59 10.62 -27.98
N LEU A 391 42.19 10.34 -26.83
CA LEU A 391 42.62 11.35 -25.85
C LEU A 391 44.00 11.95 -26.19
N PRO A 392 44.29 13.19 -25.79
CA PRO A 392 45.58 13.81 -26.01
C PRO A 392 46.72 13.08 -25.26
N MET A 393 47.93 13.10 -25.83
CA MET A 393 49.10 12.31 -25.37
C MET A 393 49.66 12.68 -23.99
N ASN A 394 49.18 13.74 -23.33
CA ASN A 394 49.51 14.04 -21.92
C ASN A 394 48.28 14.61 -21.16
N LEU A 395 47.45 13.71 -20.62
CA LEU A 395 46.27 14.06 -19.84
C LEU A 395 46.60 14.81 -18.53
N GLY A 396 47.78 14.57 -17.96
CA GLY A 396 48.20 15.22 -16.72
C GLY A 396 48.51 16.71 -16.92
N ALA A 397 49.36 17.03 -17.89
CA ALA A 397 49.71 18.43 -18.20
C ALA A 397 48.49 19.26 -18.61
N PHE A 398 47.58 18.65 -19.38
CA PHE A 398 46.35 19.31 -19.78
C PHE A 398 45.39 19.55 -18.60
N GLU A 399 45.29 18.61 -17.65
CA GLU A 399 44.50 18.80 -16.44
C GLU A 399 45.03 19.96 -15.58
N ASP A 400 46.35 20.05 -15.42
CA ASP A 400 46.98 21.13 -14.66
C ASP A 400 46.74 22.50 -15.32
N LEU A 401 46.83 22.58 -16.65
CA LEU A 401 46.47 23.77 -17.41
C LEU A 401 45.01 24.21 -17.18
N ILE A 402 44.06 23.27 -17.23
CA ILE A 402 42.64 23.57 -17.04
C ILE A 402 42.35 24.06 -15.61
N LYS A 403 43.03 23.52 -14.60
CA LYS A 403 42.93 24.00 -13.21
C LYS A 403 43.38 25.45 -13.06
N GLU A 404 44.51 25.81 -13.66
CA GLU A 404 45.03 27.18 -13.60
C GLU A 404 44.12 28.16 -14.36
N CYS A 405 43.51 27.73 -15.47
CA CYS A 405 42.50 28.53 -16.18
C CYS A 405 41.23 28.78 -15.34
N LEU A 406 40.78 27.80 -14.54
CA LEU A 406 39.64 27.94 -13.63
C LEU A 406 39.89 28.98 -12.53
N VAL A 407 41.12 29.06 -12.01
CA VAL A 407 41.52 30.06 -11.01
C VAL A 407 41.38 31.47 -11.59
N ILE A 408 41.86 31.70 -12.82
CA ILE A 408 41.75 33.00 -13.50
C ILE A 408 40.30 33.36 -13.78
N ASP A 409 39.49 32.44 -14.35
CA ASP A 409 38.06 32.71 -14.62
C ASP A 409 37.30 33.10 -13.35
N SER A 410 37.62 32.46 -12.23
CA SER A 410 37.04 32.79 -10.92
C SER A 410 37.39 34.22 -10.48
N ARG A 411 38.63 34.69 -10.71
CA ARG A 411 39.03 36.07 -10.39
C ARG A 411 38.39 37.10 -11.31
N VAL A 412 38.21 36.78 -12.59
CA VAL A 412 37.48 37.65 -13.53
C VAL A 412 36.04 37.86 -13.06
N LYS A 413 35.36 36.80 -12.59
CA LYS A 413 34.00 36.92 -12.01
C LYS A 413 33.96 37.74 -10.74
N GLU A 414 34.94 37.54 -9.85
CA GLU A 414 35.08 38.34 -8.64
C GLU A 414 35.18 39.83 -8.99
N LEU A 415 36.02 40.18 -9.98
CA LEU A 415 36.15 41.54 -10.48
C LEU A 415 34.86 42.07 -11.10
N GLN A 416 34.20 41.32 -11.97
CA GLN A 416 32.90 41.71 -12.56
C GLN A 416 31.87 42.03 -11.47
N GLY A 417 31.79 41.21 -10.42
CA GLY A 417 30.92 41.47 -9.26
C GLY A 417 31.31 42.74 -8.50
N MET A 418 32.61 42.95 -8.27
CA MET A 418 33.13 44.16 -7.63
C MET A 418 32.86 45.44 -8.43
N PHE A 419 32.97 45.38 -9.75
CA PHE A 419 32.63 46.49 -10.64
C PHE A 419 31.13 46.81 -10.60
N ASN A 420 30.26 45.80 -10.61
CA ASN A 420 28.81 46.01 -10.49
C ASN A 420 28.42 46.75 -9.21
N ILE A 421 29.09 46.46 -8.09
CA ILE A 421 28.87 47.13 -6.80
C ILE A 421 29.46 48.55 -6.79
N THR A 422 30.62 48.74 -7.42
CA THR A 422 31.37 50.01 -7.39
C THR A 422 30.81 51.03 -8.39
N LEU A 423 30.25 50.57 -9.51
CA LEU A 423 29.76 51.40 -10.61
C LEU A 423 28.23 51.52 -10.64
N GLU A 424 27.56 51.11 -9.57
CA GLU A 424 26.11 51.22 -9.43
C GLU A 424 25.61 52.65 -9.69
N VAL A 425 24.72 52.80 -10.67
CA VAL A 425 24.31 54.11 -11.22
C VAL A 425 23.69 55.02 -10.15
N GLN A 426 22.76 54.50 -9.34
CA GLN A 426 22.06 55.29 -8.32
C GLN A 426 23.03 55.78 -7.24
N TRP A 427 23.92 54.91 -6.78
CA TRP A 427 24.94 55.25 -5.79
C TRP A 427 25.96 56.26 -6.34
N LYS A 428 26.41 56.09 -7.59
CA LYS A 428 27.35 56.98 -8.28
C LYS A 428 26.78 58.39 -8.46
N ASN A 429 25.49 58.51 -8.79
CA ASN A 429 24.81 59.80 -8.90
C ASN A 429 24.79 60.53 -7.54
N LYS A 430 24.40 59.81 -6.47
CA LYS A 430 24.40 60.35 -5.11
C LYS A 430 25.81 60.78 -4.64
N LEU A 431 26.83 59.98 -4.98
CA LEU A 431 28.22 60.33 -4.70
C LEU A 431 28.61 61.63 -5.41
N PHE A 432 28.29 61.78 -6.69
CA PHE A 432 28.64 62.99 -7.43
C PHE A 432 27.86 64.22 -6.98
N GLU A 433 26.63 64.07 -6.48
CA GLU A 433 25.90 65.14 -5.81
C GLU A 433 26.64 65.59 -4.54
N GLU A 434 27.00 64.66 -3.65
CA GLU A 434 27.76 64.97 -2.42
C GLU A 434 29.11 65.64 -2.76
N LEU A 435 29.86 65.12 -3.73
CA LEU A 435 31.14 65.70 -4.15
C LEU A 435 30.99 67.11 -4.76
N THR A 436 29.84 67.40 -5.39
CA THR A 436 29.57 68.73 -5.96
C THR A 436 29.15 69.72 -4.87
N GLN A 437 28.36 69.30 -3.88
CA GLN A 437 28.06 70.10 -2.69
C GLN A 437 29.33 70.51 -1.93
N ILE A 438 30.30 69.58 -1.79
CA ILE A 438 31.61 69.88 -1.18
C ILE A 438 32.42 70.88 -2.02
N LYS A 439 32.38 70.75 -3.36
CA LYS A 439 33.15 71.61 -4.27
C LYS A 439 32.67 73.07 -4.23
N ASP A 440 31.35 73.27 -4.26
CA ASP A 440 30.73 74.58 -4.49
C ASP A 440 30.47 75.37 -3.20
N ASN A 441 30.38 74.70 -2.04
CA ASN A 441 30.10 75.38 -0.77
C ASN A 441 31.40 75.83 -0.07
N THR A 442 31.56 77.14 0.12
CA THR A 442 32.72 77.73 0.80
C THR A 442 32.65 77.66 2.33
N THR A 443 31.54 77.19 2.91
CA THR A 443 31.31 77.15 4.37
C THR A 443 31.43 75.76 4.98
N ILE A 444 31.63 74.70 4.20
CA ILE A 444 31.84 73.33 4.71
C ILE A 444 33.27 73.21 5.25
N THR A 445 33.43 72.70 6.47
CA THR A 445 34.77 72.49 7.06
C THR A 445 35.34 71.11 6.71
N ALA A 446 36.66 70.95 6.80
CA ALA A 446 37.32 69.66 6.57
C ALA A 446 36.79 68.56 7.52
N GLU A 447 36.50 68.92 8.77
CA GLU A 447 35.96 68.00 9.79
C GLU A 447 34.52 67.54 9.46
N GLU A 448 33.72 68.41 8.83
CA GLU A 448 32.37 68.04 8.40
C GLU A 448 32.37 67.03 7.24
N ILE A 449 33.39 67.05 6.37
CA ILE A 449 33.50 66.13 5.23
C ILE A 449 33.91 64.72 5.68
N THR A 450 34.69 64.63 6.74
CA THR A 450 35.19 63.37 7.31
C THR A 450 34.19 62.71 8.25
N ASP A 451 33.10 63.41 8.59
CA ASP A 451 31.95 62.86 9.30
C ASP A 451 31.19 61.84 8.44
N GLY A 452 31.29 60.57 8.84
CA GLY A 452 30.63 59.44 8.21
C GLY A 452 29.10 59.47 8.25
N GLN A 453 28.47 60.36 9.03
CA GLN A 453 27.02 60.57 9.00
C GLN A 453 26.60 61.63 7.97
N ARG A 454 27.39 62.69 7.80
CA ARG A 454 27.05 63.81 6.92
C ARG A 454 27.40 63.57 5.45
N PHE A 455 28.56 62.98 5.17
CA PHE A 455 29.00 62.60 3.81
C PHE A 455 29.23 61.09 3.71
N SER A 456 28.20 60.34 4.12
CA SER A 456 28.23 58.87 4.17
C SER A 456 28.57 58.22 2.81
N THR A 457 28.21 58.85 1.68
CA THR A 457 28.46 58.27 0.34
C THR A 457 29.93 58.38 -0.04
N VAL A 458 30.60 59.47 0.35
CA VAL A 458 32.04 59.67 0.19
C VAL A 458 32.84 58.68 1.03
N SER A 459 32.47 58.45 2.30
CA SER A 459 33.10 57.43 3.13
C SER A 459 32.91 56.02 2.55
N THR A 460 31.70 55.73 2.06
CA THR A 460 31.38 54.47 1.38
C THR A 460 32.21 54.27 0.10
N MET A 461 32.52 55.34 -0.64
CA MET A 461 33.35 55.27 -1.85
C MET A 461 34.75 54.74 -1.56
N ILE A 462 35.42 55.24 -0.52
CA ILE A 462 36.77 54.81 -0.14
C ILE A 462 36.78 53.31 0.19
N VAL A 463 35.75 52.84 0.92
CA VAL A 463 35.59 51.41 1.25
C VAL A 463 35.39 50.57 -0.02
N LYS A 464 34.53 51.01 -0.95
CA LYS A 464 34.29 50.32 -2.21
C LYS A 464 35.56 50.25 -3.08
N LEU A 465 36.28 51.36 -3.24
CA LEU A 465 37.52 51.43 -4.00
C LEU A 465 38.64 50.57 -3.41
N LYS A 466 38.78 50.51 -2.07
CA LYS A 466 39.77 49.65 -1.40
C LYS A 466 39.53 48.16 -1.64
N LYS A 467 38.26 47.74 -1.63
CA LYS A 467 37.90 46.37 -1.98
C LYS A 467 38.22 46.08 -3.45
N LEU A 468 37.89 47.01 -4.35
CA LEU A 468 38.20 46.86 -5.78
C LEU A 468 39.72 46.78 -6.04
N GLU A 469 40.52 47.63 -5.39
CA GLU A 469 41.99 47.59 -5.46
C GLU A 469 42.55 46.22 -5.01
N THR A 470 41.98 45.66 -3.94
CA THR A 470 42.38 44.35 -3.42
C THR A 470 42.13 43.25 -4.45
N SER A 471 40.92 43.21 -5.03
CA SER A 471 40.58 42.22 -6.05
C SER A 471 41.38 42.42 -7.34
N LEU A 472 41.68 43.66 -7.75
CA LEU A 472 42.57 43.94 -8.90
C LEU A 472 43.98 43.43 -8.64
N THR A 473 44.51 43.64 -7.43
CA THR A 473 45.84 43.14 -7.02
C THR A 473 45.88 41.61 -7.03
N ALA A 474 44.85 40.95 -6.49
CA ALA A 474 44.75 39.49 -6.50
C ALA A 474 44.71 38.93 -7.92
N PHE A 475 43.89 39.54 -8.81
CA PHE A 475 43.81 39.12 -10.21
C PHE A 475 45.15 39.28 -10.94
N MET A 476 45.84 40.40 -10.77
CA MET A 476 47.17 40.60 -11.36
C MET A 476 48.19 39.56 -10.87
N GLY A 477 48.09 39.15 -9.59
CA GLY A 477 48.92 38.08 -9.03
C GLY A 477 48.71 36.75 -9.75
N GLU A 478 47.45 36.33 -9.95
CA GLU A 478 47.12 35.10 -10.68
C GLU A 478 47.51 35.19 -12.17
N GLN A 479 47.30 36.36 -12.80
CA GLN A 479 47.74 36.59 -14.18
C GLN A 479 49.25 36.43 -14.34
N SER A 480 50.03 36.95 -13.38
CA SER A 480 51.48 36.86 -13.39
C SER A 480 51.95 35.43 -13.16
N SER A 481 51.35 34.73 -12.18
CA SER A 481 51.68 33.33 -11.88
C SER A 481 51.38 32.41 -13.07
N PHE A 482 50.26 32.64 -13.75
CA PHE A 482 49.92 31.88 -14.95
C PHE A 482 50.88 32.14 -16.10
N ALA A 483 51.24 33.41 -16.35
CA ALA A 483 52.19 33.77 -17.40
C ALA A 483 53.60 33.21 -17.13
N GLU A 484 53.99 33.05 -15.86
CA GLU A 484 55.24 32.41 -15.46
C GLU A 484 55.22 30.89 -15.72
N LYS A 485 54.12 30.21 -15.34
CA LYS A 485 53.94 28.77 -15.57
C LYS A 485 53.79 28.41 -17.05
N PHE A 486 53.13 29.26 -17.84
CA PHE A 486 52.84 29.05 -19.26
C PHE A 486 53.38 30.21 -20.09
N ASN A 487 54.68 30.22 -20.39
CA ASN A 487 55.39 31.35 -20.99
C ASN A 487 55.10 31.63 -22.49
N HIS A 488 54.43 30.72 -23.20
CA HIS A 488 54.19 30.83 -24.65
C HIS A 488 52.70 30.87 -24.99
N LYS A 489 52.14 32.09 -25.13
CA LYS A 489 50.71 32.33 -25.44
C LYS A 489 50.18 31.53 -26.63
N THR A 490 50.90 31.50 -27.75
CA THR A 490 50.45 30.77 -28.95
C THR A 490 50.41 29.26 -28.69
N SER A 491 51.46 28.73 -28.05
CA SER A 491 51.56 27.30 -27.70
C SER A 491 50.44 26.87 -26.76
N ILE A 492 50.14 27.66 -25.72
CA ILE A 492 49.11 27.28 -24.73
C ILE A 492 47.69 27.41 -25.28
N THR A 493 47.47 28.37 -26.19
CA THR A 493 46.21 28.50 -26.92
C THR A 493 45.97 27.28 -27.82
N ASP A 494 46.99 26.84 -28.55
CA ASP A 494 46.93 25.66 -29.41
C ASP A 494 46.79 24.36 -28.59
N GLU A 495 47.48 24.24 -27.46
CA GLU A 495 47.36 23.11 -26.54
C GLU A 495 45.95 23.02 -25.94
N THR A 496 45.38 24.16 -25.53
CA THR A 496 43.99 24.26 -25.05
C THR A 496 43.00 23.81 -26.13
N LYS A 497 43.18 24.31 -27.36
CA LYS A 497 42.36 23.96 -28.53
C LYS A 497 42.44 22.47 -28.89
N ASN A 498 43.65 21.92 -28.93
CA ASN A 498 43.89 20.53 -29.26
C ASN A 498 43.32 19.60 -28.19
N GLY A 499 43.47 19.92 -26.91
CA GLY A 499 42.90 19.15 -25.81
C GLY A 499 41.37 19.13 -25.86
N ILE A 500 40.73 20.29 -26.05
CA ILE A 500 39.27 20.40 -26.23
C ILE A 500 38.78 19.56 -27.43
N THR A 501 39.51 19.60 -28.55
CA THR A 501 39.19 18.81 -29.74
C THR A 501 39.30 17.32 -29.45
N GLY A 502 40.36 16.88 -28.76
CA GLY A 502 40.55 15.51 -28.32
C GLY A 502 39.43 15.01 -27.41
N PHE A 503 38.99 15.82 -26.43
CA PHE A 503 37.86 15.48 -25.56
C PHE A 503 36.53 15.38 -26.32
N THR A 504 36.34 16.23 -27.33
CA THR A 504 35.17 16.18 -28.19
C THR A 504 35.13 14.88 -29.01
N GLU A 505 36.27 14.45 -29.56
CA GLU A 505 36.39 13.18 -30.27
C GLU A 505 36.27 11.97 -29.35
N PHE A 506 36.81 12.04 -28.13
CA PHE A 506 36.63 11.03 -27.08
C PHE A 506 35.14 10.85 -26.73
N LYS A 507 34.41 11.95 -26.49
CA LYS A 507 32.96 11.95 -26.25
C LYS A 507 32.17 11.32 -27.40
N LYS A 508 32.49 11.68 -28.65
CA LYS A 508 31.87 11.05 -29.83
C LYS A 508 32.12 9.54 -29.85
N CYS A 509 33.32 9.11 -29.48
CA CYS A 509 33.66 7.69 -29.40
C CYS A 509 32.85 6.96 -28.32
N ILE A 510 32.73 7.52 -27.12
CA ILE A 510 31.92 6.95 -26.02
C ILE A 510 30.45 6.87 -26.39
N ARG A 511 29.90 7.91 -27.03
CA ARG A 511 28.52 7.89 -27.57
C ARG A 511 28.33 6.78 -28.60
N ASN A 512 29.30 6.60 -29.50
CA ASN A 512 29.27 5.50 -30.47
C ASN A 512 29.37 4.13 -29.80
N LEU A 513 30.08 4.02 -28.67
CA LEU A 513 30.20 2.79 -27.90
C LEU A 513 28.85 2.36 -27.30
N VAL A 514 28.11 3.30 -26.70
CA VAL A 514 26.73 3.07 -26.23
C VAL A 514 25.81 2.69 -27.39
N ASN A 515 25.83 3.48 -28.46
CA ASN A 515 25.01 3.23 -29.65
C ASN A 515 25.33 1.90 -30.35
N SER A 516 26.56 1.39 -30.19
CA SER A 516 26.98 0.13 -30.79
C SER A 516 26.48 -1.12 -30.04
N GLY A 517 25.84 -0.96 -28.88
CA GLY A 517 25.24 -2.05 -28.12
C GLY A 517 25.94 -2.40 -26.80
N LEU A 518 26.86 -1.56 -26.31
CA LEU A 518 27.33 -1.65 -24.92
C LEU A 518 26.21 -1.18 -23.99
N LYS A 519 25.72 -2.07 -23.12
CA LYS A 519 24.60 -1.78 -22.22
C LYS A 519 25.01 -1.99 -20.75
N PRO A 520 25.51 -0.94 -20.08
CA PRO A 520 26.05 -1.03 -18.72
C PRO A 520 25.04 -1.55 -17.69
N GLN A 521 23.77 -1.18 -17.84
CA GLN A 521 22.70 -1.65 -16.95
C GLN A 521 22.49 -3.17 -17.07
N GLU A 522 22.44 -3.70 -18.29
CA GLU A 522 22.32 -5.14 -18.52
C GLU A 522 23.58 -5.91 -18.05
N LEU A 523 24.77 -5.29 -18.11
CA LEU A 523 25.99 -5.85 -17.51
C LEU A 523 25.92 -5.89 -15.98
N MET A 524 25.34 -4.86 -15.35
CA MET A 524 25.11 -4.86 -13.89
C MET A 524 24.12 -5.94 -13.47
N GLU A 525 23.09 -6.20 -14.27
CA GLU A 525 22.16 -7.31 -14.04
C GLU A 525 22.86 -8.67 -14.08
N ILE A 526 23.78 -8.89 -15.04
CA ILE A 526 24.64 -10.10 -15.07
C ILE A 526 25.45 -10.21 -13.80
N VAL A 527 26.10 -9.13 -13.35
CA VAL A 527 26.91 -9.14 -12.12
C VAL A 527 26.06 -9.45 -10.90
N GLY A 528 24.86 -8.86 -10.80
CA GLY A 528 23.91 -9.12 -9.72
C GLY A 528 23.49 -10.59 -9.69
N PHE A 529 23.11 -11.14 -10.83
CA PHE A 529 22.79 -12.56 -10.97
C PHE A 529 23.94 -13.47 -10.50
N LEU A 530 25.17 -13.22 -10.95
CA LEU A 530 26.35 -13.99 -10.54
C LEU A 530 26.62 -13.91 -9.04
N LYS A 531 26.36 -12.76 -8.41
CA LYS A 531 26.45 -12.62 -6.95
C LYS A 531 25.42 -13.45 -6.21
N HIS A 532 24.17 -13.49 -6.68
CA HIS A 532 23.15 -14.33 -6.06
C HIS A 532 23.49 -15.82 -6.19
N VAL A 533 24.02 -16.25 -7.36
CA VAL A 533 24.51 -17.63 -7.51
C VAL A 533 25.68 -17.93 -6.56
N LYS A 534 26.63 -16.99 -6.39
CA LYS A 534 27.71 -17.12 -5.40
C LYS A 534 27.15 -17.33 -3.99
N SER A 535 26.18 -16.50 -3.57
CA SER A 535 25.52 -16.63 -2.27
C SER A 535 24.88 -18.00 -2.11
N LEU A 536 24.17 -18.48 -3.13
CA LEU A 536 23.54 -19.81 -3.09
C LEU A 536 24.55 -20.95 -2.98
N VAL A 537 25.70 -20.85 -3.64
CA VAL A 537 26.81 -21.83 -3.53
C VAL A 537 27.41 -21.84 -2.10
N GLN A 538 27.41 -20.68 -1.42
CA GLN A 538 27.94 -20.53 -0.06
C GLN A 538 26.96 -21.00 1.03
N LEU A 539 25.65 -21.02 0.75
CA LEU A 539 24.61 -21.50 1.66
C LEU A 539 24.60 -23.04 1.76
N SER A 540 25.48 -23.60 2.59
CA SER A 540 25.62 -25.05 2.77
C SER A 540 24.62 -25.65 3.77
N SER A 541 23.50 -26.23 3.30
CA SER A 541 23.01 -27.57 3.70
C SER A 541 21.76 -27.98 2.88
N THR A 542 22.00 -28.45 1.65
CA THR A 542 20.97 -28.82 0.68
C THR A 542 20.06 -29.96 1.16
N SER A 543 20.62 -30.87 1.96
CA SER A 543 19.90 -31.99 2.57
C SER A 543 18.85 -31.53 3.57
N THR A 544 19.10 -30.46 4.32
CA THR A 544 18.22 -30.04 5.42
C THR A 544 16.94 -29.41 4.92
N VAL A 545 17.02 -28.52 3.92
CA VAL A 545 15.83 -27.91 3.29
C VAL A 545 15.03 -28.95 2.49
N SER A 546 15.70 -29.86 1.79
CA SER A 546 15.04 -30.97 1.10
C SER A 546 14.26 -31.86 2.07
N ASN A 547 14.84 -32.19 3.22
CA ASN A 547 14.16 -32.96 4.27
C ASN A 547 12.91 -32.24 4.81
N VAL A 548 12.95 -30.91 4.97
CA VAL A 548 11.78 -30.12 5.38
C VAL A 548 10.66 -30.21 4.36
N LEU A 549 10.97 -30.11 3.06
CA LEU A 549 9.96 -30.19 2.00
C LEU A 549 9.40 -31.60 1.81
N GLN A 550 10.20 -32.65 2.04
CA GLN A 550 9.70 -34.03 2.06
C GLN A 550 8.71 -34.24 3.21
N LYS A 551 9.04 -33.75 4.40
CA LYS A 551 8.13 -33.78 5.57
C LYS A 551 6.84 -33.00 5.28
N PHE A 552 6.92 -31.86 4.60
CA PHE A 552 5.74 -31.12 4.13
C PHE A 552 4.87 -31.95 3.17
N GLY A 553 5.50 -32.61 2.19
CA GLY A 553 4.81 -33.52 1.27
C GLY A 553 4.10 -34.67 1.97
N GLN A 554 4.75 -35.27 2.98
CA GLN A 554 4.15 -36.33 3.79
C GLN A 554 2.94 -35.83 4.59
N MET A 555 3.07 -34.70 5.30
CA MET A 555 1.97 -34.08 6.04
C MET A 555 0.75 -33.80 5.16
N ARG A 556 0.97 -33.23 3.97
CA ARG A 556 -0.11 -32.96 3.01
C ARG A 556 -0.83 -34.23 2.56
N LYS A 557 -0.08 -35.31 2.30
CA LYS A 557 -0.66 -36.62 1.94
C LYS A 557 -1.53 -37.16 3.07
N ASP A 558 -1.10 -37.04 4.32
CA ASP A 558 -1.86 -37.56 5.45
C ASP A 558 -3.16 -36.76 5.68
N VAL A 559 -3.14 -35.43 5.52
CA VAL A 559 -4.36 -34.60 5.54
C VAL A 559 -5.35 -35.01 4.44
N PHE A 560 -4.87 -35.23 3.21
CA PHE A 560 -5.76 -35.67 2.12
C PHE A 560 -6.32 -37.08 2.30
N LYS A 561 -5.58 -37.99 2.95
CA LYS A 561 -6.12 -39.30 3.34
C LYS A 561 -7.29 -39.13 4.32
N ALA A 562 -7.13 -38.27 5.34
CA ALA A 562 -8.18 -37.98 6.30
C ALA A 562 -9.41 -37.33 5.65
N GLU A 563 -9.23 -36.37 4.73
CA GLU A 563 -10.33 -35.78 3.94
C GLU A 563 -11.08 -36.81 3.10
N SER A 564 -10.34 -37.69 2.43
CA SER A 564 -10.92 -38.73 1.58
C SER A 564 -11.72 -39.74 2.40
N PHE A 565 -11.28 -40.04 3.62
CA PHE A 565 -12.03 -40.89 4.54
C PHE A 565 -13.37 -40.27 4.92
N VAL A 566 -13.39 -39.01 5.39
CA VAL A 566 -14.64 -38.34 5.81
C VAL A 566 -15.62 -38.15 4.64
N LYS A 567 -15.13 -37.84 3.44
CA LYS A 567 -15.98 -37.76 2.23
C LYS A 567 -16.77 -39.04 1.97
N ASN A 568 -16.18 -40.19 2.31
CA ASN A 568 -16.76 -41.52 2.05
C ASN A 568 -17.50 -42.12 3.26
N ILE A 569 -17.46 -41.49 4.43
CA ILE A 569 -17.98 -42.07 5.69
C ILE A 569 -19.48 -42.41 5.60
N LYS A 570 -20.29 -41.51 5.04
CA LYS A 570 -21.73 -41.72 4.83
C LYS A 570 -22.01 -42.87 3.85
N SER A 571 -21.29 -42.92 2.74
CA SER A 571 -21.47 -43.98 1.74
C SER A 571 -21.10 -45.37 2.27
N ASN A 572 -20.15 -45.43 3.21
CA ASN A 572 -19.78 -46.69 3.87
C ASN A 572 -20.80 -47.09 4.93
N TYR A 573 -21.41 -46.11 5.61
CA TYR A 573 -22.46 -46.32 6.61
C TYR A 573 -23.78 -46.80 5.97
N ASP A 574 -24.22 -46.17 4.88
CA ASP A 574 -25.45 -46.53 4.16
C ASP A 574 -25.42 -47.97 3.58
N LYS A 575 -24.22 -48.53 3.39
CA LYS A 575 -24.04 -49.93 2.93
C LYS A 575 -24.26 -50.96 4.04
N THR A 576 -24.19 -50.56 5.31
CA THR A 576 -24.15 -51.48 6.44
C THR A 576 -25.36 -51.34 7.38
N LYS A 577 -25.99 -50.17 7.50
CA LYS A 577 -27.15 -49.92 8.40
C LYS A 577 -28.10 -48.83 7.87
N ASN A 578 -29.32 -48.78 8.40
CA ASN A 578 -30.33 -47.75 8.08
C ASN A 578 -30.15 -46.52 8.98
N ILE A 579 -30.05 -45.31 8.41
CA ILE A 579 -29.68 -44.07 9.12
C ILE A 579 -30.71 -43.63 10.17
N SER A 580 -31.99 -43.96 10.04
CA SER A 580 -33.06 -43.37 10.86
C SER A 580 -33.04 -43.76 12.34
N ASP A 581 -32.41 -44.87 12.71
CA ASP A 581 -32.44 -45.41 14.08
C ASP A 581 -31.10 -45.29 14.83
N SER A 582 -30.11 -44.60 14.26
CA SER A 582 -28.76 -44.53 14.83
C SER A 582 -28.72 -43.83 16.21
N PRO A 583 -28.19 -44.46 17.27
CA PRO A 583 -28.01 -43.87 18.60
C PRO A 583 -27.28 -42.52 18.58
N VAL A 584 -26.24 -42.37 17.74
CA VAL A 584 -25.46 -41.12 17.66
C VAL A 584 -26.24 -39.95 17.05
N LEU A 585 -27.36 -40.22 16.36
CA LEU A 585 -28.23 -39.19 15.79
C LEU A 585 -29.38 -38.78 16.74
N LYS A 586 -29.56 -39.47 17.89
CA LYS A 586 -30.60 -39.15 18.89
C LYS A 586 -30.23 -37.96 19.78
N LEU A 587 -28.95 -37.61 19.87
CA LEU A 587 -28.51 -36.42 20.61
C LEU A 587 -29.07 -35.16 19.92
N LYS A 588 -29.97 -34.45 20.62
CA LYS A 588 -30.58 -33.21 20.13
C LYS A 588 -29.56 -32.08 20.20
N ASN A 589 -29.47 -31.27 19.14
CA ASN A 589 -28.54 -30.13 19.02
C ASN A 589 -27.10 -30.46 19.47
N PRO A 590 -26.45 -31.50 18.90
CA PRO A 590 -25.21 -32.05 19.45
C PRO A 590 -24.07 -31.03 19.50
N GLU A 591 -23.99 -30.11 18.54
CA GLU A 591 -23.00 -29.03 18.51
C GLU A 591 -23.20 -28.01 19.66
N GLU A 592 -24.44 -27.60 19.94
CA GLU A 592 -24.77 -26.64 21.00
C GLU A 592 -24.50 -27.23 22.39
N THR A 593 -24.90 -28.49 22.60
CA THR A 593 -24.63 -29.25 23.82
C THR A 593 -23.12 -29.42 24.02
N LEU A 594 -22.38 -29.81 22.97
CA LEU A 594 -20.93 -29.96 23.03
C LEU A 594 -20.22 -28.63 23.35
N LEU A 595 -20.62 -27.52 22.74
CA LEU A 595 -20.01 -26.21 23.00
C LEU A 595 -20.24 -25.76 24.44
N SER A 596 -21.47 -25.91 24.94
CA SER A 596 -21.83 -25.53 26.31
C SER A 596 -21.09 -26.38 27.35
N LEU A 597 -21.08 -27.70 27.15
CA LEU A 597 -20.32 -28.65 27.96
C LEU A 597 -18.82 -28.38 27.91
N GLY A 598 -18.28 -28.32 26.70
CA GLY A 598 -16.85 -28.23 26.43
C GLY A 598 -16.24 -26.96 27.01
N ARG A 599 -16.89 -25.81 26.88
CA ARG A 599 -16.39 -24.53 27.41
C ARG A 599 -16.22 -24.58 28.94
N GLY A 600 -17.22 -25.08 29.67
CA GLY A 600 -17.12 -25.20 31.13
C GLY A 600 -16.09 -26.26 31.55
N MET A 601 -16.03 -27.39 30.85
CA MET A 601 -15.03 -28.42 31.13
C MET A 601 -13.60 -27.95 30.82
N TYR A 602 -13.41 -27.09 29.83
CA TYR A 602 -12.13 -26.45 29.52
C TYR A 602 -11.65 -25.53 30.66
N VAL A 603 -12.58 -24.78 31.27
CA VAL A 603 -12.28 -23.94 32.44
C VAL A 603 -11.90 -24.81 33.63
N LEU A 604 -12.65 -25.89 33.89
CA LEU A 604 -12.34 -26.83 34.98
C LEU A 604 -10.99 -27.54 34.77
N ARG A 605 -10.64 -27.87 33.52
CA ARG A 605 -9.31 -28.38 33.16
C ARG A 605 -8.22 -27.40 33.53
N ASP A 606 -8.39 -26.12 33.18
CA ASP A 606 -7.39 -25.08 33.43
C ASP A 606 -7.20 -24.85 34.94
N MET A 607 -8.26 -24.98 35.74
CA MET A 607 -8.16 -25.02 37.20
C MET A 607 -7.37 -26.25 37.70
N ALA A 608 -7.65 -27.44 37.19
CA ALA A 608 -6.92 -28.66 37.55
C ALA A 608 -5.43 -28.58 37.16
N LYS A 609 -5.13 -28.04 35.97
CA LYS A 609 -3.75 -27.79 35.51
C LYS A 609 -3.05 -26.74 36.37
N ALA A 610 -3.74 -25.65 36.73
CA ALA A 610 -3.18 -24.62 37.60
C ALA A 610 -2.82 -25.19 38.98
N LEU A 611 -3.68 -26.08 39.53
CA LEU A 611 -3.39 -26.78 40.79
C LEU A 611 -2.17 -27.70 40.65
N LYS A 612 -2.06 -28.44 39.54
CA LYS A 612 -0.88 -29.27 39.24
C LYS A 612 0.41 -28.45 39.11
N MET A 613 0.29 -27.20 38.64
CA MET A 613 1.40 -26.27 38.41
C MET A 613 1.64 -25.33 39.60
N LYS A 614 1.16 -25.70 40.79
CA LYS A 614 1.33 -24.93 42.04
C LYS A 614 2.78 -24.54 42.30
N ASP A 615 3.74 -25.43 42.06
CA ASP A 615 5.16 -25.12 42.25
C ASP A 615 5.69 -24.09 41.25
N ASP A 616 5.28 -24.16 39.99
CA ASP A 616 5.63 -23.19 38.94
C ASP A 616 5.01 -21.81 39.25
N LEU A 617 3.76 -21.77 39.74
CA LEU A 617 3.09 -20.55 40.23
C LEU A 617 3.85 -19.93 41.40
N ILE A 618 4.23 -20.73 42.41
CA ILE A 618 5.02 -20.28 43.56
C ILE A 618 6.40 -19.78 43.12
N ALA A 619 7.05 -20.46 42.17
CA ALA A 619 8.33 -20.05 41.62
C ALA A 619 8.25 -18.68 40.91
N SER A 620 7.13 -18.38 40.23
CA SER A 620 6.91 -17.09 39.57
C SER A 620 6.91 -15.88 40.52
N LYS A 621 6.64 -16.11 41.81
CA LYS A 621 6.72 -15.07 42.85
C LYS A 621 8.16 -14.67 43.16
N LYS A 622 9.13 -15.53 42.89
CA LYS A 622 10.56 -15.40 43.24
C LYS A 622 11.45 -15.00 42.07
N PHE A 623 10.88 -14.56 40.95
CA PHE A 623 11.65 -14.09 39.79
C PHE A 623 12.62 -12.96 40.16
N PRO A 624 13.81 -12.91 39.54
CA PRO A 624 14.87 -11.96 39.89
C PRO A 624 14.49 -10.51 39.53
N ASP A 625 15.07 -9.54 40.25
CA ASP A 625 14.70 -8.13 40.17
C ASP A 625 14.85 -7.53 38.76
N TYR A 626 15.90 -7.89 38.04
CA TYR A 626 16.12 -7.40 36.68
C TYR A 626 14.98 -7.80 35.72
N LEU A 627 14.44 -9.02 35.86
CA LEU A 627 13.30 -9.50 35.08
C LEU A 627 12.01 -8.80 35.51
N ASN A 628 11.80 -8.64 36.82
CA ASN A 628 10.64 -7.91 37.35
C ASN A 628 10.57 -6.47 36.83
N VAL A 629 11.70 -5.75 36.81
CA VAL A 629 11.76 -4.38 36.27
C VAL A 629 11.40 -4.37 34.79
N ARG A 630 11.88 -5.35 34.00
CA ARG A 630 11.59 -5.44 32.57
C ARG A 630 10.11 -5.72 32.29
N ILE A 631 9.48 -6.61 33.07
CA ILE A 631 8.05 -6.92 32.92
C ILE A 631 7.20 -5.72 33.35
N LEU A 632 7.50 -5.09 34.48
CA LEU A 632 6.73 -3.95 35.01
C LEU A 632 6.72 -2.74 34.07
N LYS A 633 7.74 -2.55 33.23
CA LYS A 633 7.74 -1.50 32.20
C LYS A 633 6.59 -1.64 31.19
N LYS A 634 6.13 -2.86 30.94
CA LYS A 634 5.07 -3.16 29.95
C LYS A 634 3.77 -3.68 30.55
N LEU A 635 3.82 -4.26 31.76
CA LEU A 635 2.67 -4.89 32.41
C LEU A 635 2.60 -4.49 33.89
N GLN A 636 1.82 -3.44 34.19
CA GLN A 636 1.69 -2.91 35.55
C GLN A 636 1.04 -3.90 36.54
N SER A 637 0.10 -4.74 36.08
CA SER A 637 -0.58 -5.74 36.91
C SER A 637 0.38 -6.78 37.53
N TRP A 638 1.60 -6.93 36.97
CA TRP A 638 2.64 -7.82 37.50
C TRP A 638 3.08 -7.48 38.93
N LYS A 639 2.81 -6.25 39.39
CA LYS A 639 3.11 -5.79 40.76
C LYS A 639 2.32 -6.57 41.81
N GLU A 640 1.07 -6.90 41.51
CA GLU A 640 0.13 -7.55 42.45
C GLU A 640 0.16 -9.09 42.36
N ARG A 641 0.96 -9.64 41.43
CA ARG A 641 0.99 -11.08 41.13
C ARG A 641 1.15 -11.98 42.36
N LYS A 642 1.92 -11.54 43.36
CA LYS A 642 2.21 -12.38 44.55
C LYS A 642 0.92 -12.70 45.30
N ASN A 643 0.09 -11.68 45.54
CA ASN A 643 -1.19 -11.82 46.23
C ASN A 643 -2.20 -12.57 45.35
N MET A 644 -2.22 -12.29 44.04
CA MET A 644 -3.09 -12.99 43.09
C MET A 644 -2.81 -14.50 43.03
N VAL A 645 -1.52 -14.89 43.03
CA VAL A 645 -1.09 -16.29 43.06
C VAL A 645 -1.46 -16.96 44.38
N ASP A 646 -1.26 -16.28 45.52
CA ASP A 646 -1.62 -16.84 46.83
C ASP A 646 -3.12 -17.11 46.94
N ASN A 647 -3.95 -16.13 46.55
CA ASN A 647 -5.41 -16.29 46.54
C ASN A 647 -5.85 -17.44 45.63
N LEU A 648 -5.31 -17.53 44.40
CA LEU A 648 -5.67 -18.60 43.48
C LEU A 648 -5.31 -19.99 44.05
N ILE A 649 -4.15 -20.13 44.67
CA ILE A 649 -3.74 -21.40 45.29
C ILE A 649 -4.72 -21.81 46.40
N GLU A 650 -5.14 -20.88 47.26
CA GLU A 650 -6.11 -21.16 48.33
C GLU A 650 -7.48 -21.56 47.76
N GLU A 651 -7.95 -20.86 46.72
CA GLU A 651 -9.20 -21.18 46.03
C GLU A 651 -9.17 -22.58 45.39
N LEU A 652 -8.05 -22.94 44.73
CA LEU A 652 -7.88 -24.25 44.11
C LEU A 652 -7.74 -25.38 45.14
N ASP A 653 -7.04 -25.15 46.26
CA ASP A 653 -6.96 -26.12 47.36
C ASP A 653 -8.36 -26.36 47.99
N SER A 654 -9.17 -25.31 48.12
CA SER A 654 -10.57 -25.41 48.56
C SER A 654 -11.44 -26.22 47.59
N LEU A 655 -11.31 -25.99 46.29
CA LEU A 655 -12.01 -26.74 45.25
C LEU A 655 -11.57 -28.22 45.23
N ASN A 656 -10.28 -28.49 45.41
CA ASN A 656 -9.76 -29.85 45.51
C ASN A 656 -10.31 -30.58 46.74
N LYS A 657 -10.43 -29.91 47.88
CA LYS A 657 -11.06 -30.47 49.08
C LYS A 657 -12.53 -30.81 48.87
N PHE A 658 -13.28 -29.98 48.13
CA PHE A 658 -14.65 -30.31 47.75
C PHE A 658 -14.70 -31.53 46.81
N SER A 659 -13.76 -31.60 45.86
CA SER A 659 -13.63 -32.71 44.89
C SER A 659 -13.47 -34.06 45.59
N ALA A 660 -12.71 -34.11 46.69
CA ALA A 660 -12.54 -35.32 47.51
C ALA A 660 -13.86 -35.89 48.03
N GLY A 661 -14.87 -35.05 48.27
CA GLY A 661 -16.20 -35.46 48.76
C GLY A 661 -17.17 -35.91 47.66
N VAL A 662 -16.82 -35.73 46.38
CA VAL A 662 -17.71 -36.09 45.25
C VAL A 662 -17.10 -37.09 44.27
N LYS A 663 -15.79 -37.37 44.34
CA LYS A 663 -15.05 -38.17 43.33
C LYS A 663 -15.57 -39.58 43.06
N ASP A 664 -16.25 -40.23 44.01
CA ASP A 664 -16.76 -41.60 43.85
C ASP A 664 -18.30 -41.65 43.69
N GLU A 665 -18.94 -40.50 43.54
CA GLU A 665 -20.39 -40.33 43.55
C GLU A 665 -21.06 -40.54 42.17
N SER A 666 -22.36 -40.27 42.08
CA SER A 666 -23.09 -40.29 40.79
C SER A 666 -22.72 -39.11 39.89
N LEU A 667 -22.96 -39.23 38.57
CA LEU A 667 -22.71 -38.18 37.57
C LEU A 667 -23.31 -36.81 37.98
N LEU A 668 -24.57 -36.79 38.45
CA LEU A 668 -25.24 -35.56 38.86
C LEU A 668 -24.71 -34.98 40.17
N THR A 669 -24.09 -35.80 41.02
CA THR A 669 -23.40 -35.33 42.22
C THR A 669 -22.06 -34.72 41.86
N MET A 670 -21.29 -35.41 41.00
CA MET A 670 -19.97 -34.97 40.55
C MET A 670 -20.02 -33.65 39.80
N ARG A 671 -21.01 -33.44 38.92
CA ARG A 671 -21.12 -32.18 38.16
C ARG A 671 -21.22 -30.93 39.04
N LYS A 672 -21.64 -31.06 40.30
CA LYS A 672 -21.71 -29.93 41.26
C LYS A 672 -20.36 -29.26 41.47
N ILE A 673 -19.24 -29.93 41.14
CA ILE A 673 -17.91 -29.32 41.10
C ILE A 673 -17.86 -28.08 40.20
N LEU A 674 -18.64 -28.06 39.10
CA LEU A 674 -18.70 -26.93 38.18
C LEU A 674 -19.37 -25.72 38.82
N ASP A 675 -20.47 -25.95 39.56
CA ASP A 675 -21.18 -24.91 40.29
C ASP A 675 -20.32 -24.37 41.44
N GLU A 676 -19.56 -25.26 42.11
CA GLU A 676 -18.65 -24.90 43.18
C GLU A 676 -17.44 -24.11 42.67
N ALA A 677 -16.86 -24.54 41.55
CA ALA A 677 -15.78 -23.84 40.86
C ALA A 677 -16.22 -22.41 40.47
N ALA A 678 -17.43 -22.25 39.92
CA ALA A 678 -17.96 -20.94 39.53
C ALA A 678 -18.14 -19.98 40.72
N LYS A 679 -18.40 -20.52 41.92
CA LYS A 679 -18.56 -19.73 43.14
C LYS A 679 -17.23 -19.34 43.76
N LYS A 680 -16.29 -20.28 43.84
CA LYS A 680 -15.11 -20.17 44.70
C LYS A 680 -13.82 -19.76 43.99
N VAL A 681 -13.67 -20.07 42.69
CA VAL A 681 -12.41 -19.84 41.98
C VAL A 681 -12.53 -18.65 41.04
N HIS A 682 -11.73 -17.62 41.28
CA HIS A 682 -11.74 -16.37 40.53
C HIS A 682 -10.52 -16.25 39.61
N GLY A 683 -9.35 -16.67 40.10
CA GLY A 683 -8.10 -16.48 39.37
C GLY A 683 -7.75 -15.01 39.12
N PHE A 684 -7.11 -14.70 37.99
CA PHE A 684 -6.66 -13.34 37.67
C PHE A 684 -6.41 -13.13 36.16
N PRO A 685 -6.44 -11.87 35.67
CA PRO A 685 -6.27 -11.57 34.24
C PRO A 685 -4.99 -12.14 33.63
N GLU A 686 -5.02 -12.49 32.33
CA GLU A 686 -3.84 -13.03 31.65
C GLU A 686 -2.63 -12.08 31.72
N MET A 687 -1.60 -12.56 32.44
CA MET A 687 -0.31 -11.88 32.59
C MET A 687 0.84 -12.65 31.93
N TYR A 688 0.88 -13.98 32.05
CA TYR A 688 1.99 -14.80 31.56
C TYR A 688 2.08 -14.84 30.04
N SER A 689 0.96 -15.02 29.35
CA SER A 689 0.87 -14.97 27.87
C SER A 689 1.41 -13.65 27.31
N LYS A 690 1.01 -12.52 27.90
CA LYS A 690 1.49 -11.19 27.51
C LYS A 690 3.00 -11.06 27.65
N ILE A 691 3.62 -11.71 28.64
CA ILE A 691 5.07 -11.65 28.85
C ILE A 691 5.82 -12.35 27.72
N VAL A 692 5.28 -13.47 27.22
CA VAL A 692 5.84 -14.20 26.07
C VAL A 692 5.88 -13.29 24.83
N ASP A 693 4.86 -12.46 24.61
CA ASP A 693 4.77 -11.58 23.43
C ASP A 693 5.88 -10.52 23.34
N PHE A 694 6.43 -10.06 24.47
CA PHE A 694 7.39 -8.94 24.48
C PHE A 694 8.78 -9.26 25.06
N ILE A 695 9.01 -10.48 25.55
CA ILE A 695 10.34 -10.95 25.99
C ILE A 695 10.81 -12.10 25.07
N PRO A 696 11.73 -11.83 24.13
CA PRO A 696 12.26 -12.85 23.23
C PRO A 696 13.01 -13.96 23.98
N THR A 697 12.83 -15.21 23.53
CA THR A 697 13.38 -16.44 24.12
C THR A 697 14.92 -16.53 24.09
N ASN A 698 15.58 -15.73 23.24
CA ASN A 698 17.06 -15.69 23.08
C ASN A 698 17.81 -14.85 24.15
N SER A 699 17.26 -14.72 25.36
CA SER A 699 17.92 -14.01 26.47
C SER A 699 18.51 -15.00 27.49
N ASN A 700 19.52 -14.57 28.28
CA ASN A 700 20.15 -15.34 29.38
C ASN A 700 19.19 -15.75 30.53
N ILE A 701 17.87 -15.75 30.31
CA ILE A 701 16.77 -15.89 31.27
C ILE A 701 15.99 -17.17 30.96
N THR A 702 16.69 -18.26 30.68
CA THR A 702 16.08 -19.48 30.10
C THR A 702 15.25 -20.28 31.11
N VAL A 703 15.44 -20.10 32.42
CA VAL A 703 14.70 -20.87 33.45
C VAL A 703 13.37 -20.21 33.77
N GLU A 704 13.35 -18.90 34.03
CA GLU A 704 12.12 -18.17 34.33
C GLU A 704 11.20 -18.08 33.11
N MET A 705 11.77 -17.92 31.91
CA MET A 705 10.95 -17.92 30.69
C MET A 705 10.30 -19.28 30.43
N LYS A 706 10.94 -20.40 30.78
CA LYS A 706 10.28 -21.73 30.74
C LYS A 706 9.09 -21.80 31.70
N ILE A 707 9.17 -21.18 32.86
CA ILE A 707 8.04 -21.10 33.81
C ILE A 707 6.93 -20.21 33.22
N VAL A 708 7.27 -19.08 32.62
CA VAL A 708 6.31 -18.19 31.96
C VAL A 708 5.60 -18.89 30.80
N GLU A 709 6.34 -19.58 29.93
CA GLU A 709 5.79 -20.32 28.80
C GLU A 709 4.81 -21.40 29.25
N LYS A 710 5.20 -22.19 30.26
CA LYS A 710 4.32 -23.17 30.90
C LYS A 710 3.03 -22.53 31.42
N LEU A 711 3.13 -21.46 32.21
CA LEU A 711 1.96 -20.80 32.82
C LEU A 711 1.09 -20.07 31.79
N ALA A 712 1.65 -19.66 30.64
CA ALA A 712 0.90 -19.07 29.54
C ALA A 712 -0.02 -20.08 28.82
N GLU A 713 0.19 -21.39 29.02
CA GLU A 713 -0.70 -22.44 28.49
C GLU A 713 -2.04 -22.57 29.23
N ILE A 714 -2.27 -21.79 30.30
CA ILE A 714 -3.49 -21.81 31.10
C ILE A 714 -4.14 -20.42 31.07
N ASP A 715 -5.44 -20.38 30.76
CA ASP A 715 -6.20 -19.14 30.98
C ASP A 715 -6.60 -19.09 32.46
N MET A 716 -6.03 -18.13 33.19
CA MET A 716 -6.24 -17.99 34.64
C MET A 716 -7.37 -17.01 34.98
N ASP A 717 -8.04 -16.39 34.01
CA ASP A 717 -9.17 -15.49 34.27
C ASP A 717 -10.49 -16.27 34.40
N PHE A 718 -10.55 -17.13 35.43
CA PHE A 718 -11.69 -18.01 35.66
C PHE A 718 -12.98 -17.24 35.94
N ALA A 719 -12.88 -16.07 36.56
CA ALA A 719 -14.02 -15.21 36.88
C ALA A 719 -14.78 -14.75 35.62
N SER A 720 -14.07 -14.48 34.53
CA SER A 720 -14.68 -14.10 33.25
C SER A 720 -15.51 -15.23 32.62
N HIS A 721 -15.26 -16.49 33.02
CA HIS A 721 -15.85 -17.70 32.42
C HIS A 721 -16.87 -18.41 33.31
N LYS A 722 -17.34 -17.79 34.40
CA LYS A 722 -18.31 -18.40 35.35
C LYS A 722 -19.58 -18.92 34.67
N GLY A 723 -20.07 -18.21 33.65
CA GLY A 723 -21.25 -18.64 32.88
C GLY A 723 -21.04 -19.96 32.12
N TYR A 724 -19.82 -20.25 31.68
CA TYR A 724 -19.51 -21.51 30.99
C TYR A 724 -19.55 -22.71 31.93
N LEU A 725 -19.07 -22.56 33.16
CA LEU A 725 -19.16 -23.62 34.19
C LEU A 725 -20.63 -23.98 34.49
N GLN A 726 -21.50 -22.97 34.63
CA GLN A 726 -22.93 -23.16 34.86
C GLN A 726 -23.64 -23.83 33.65
N ALA A 727 -23.31 -23.40 32.43
CA ALA A 727 -23.85 -24.00 31.21
C ALA A 727 -23.42 -25.47 31.04
N ALA A 728 -22.16 -25.81 31.34
CA ALA A 728 -21.70 -27.18 31.32
C ALA A 728 -22.40 -28.04 32.37
N SER A 729 -22.64 -27.50 33.56
CA SER A 729 -23.40 -28.15 34.64
C SER A 729 -24.81 -28.55 34.16
N LEU A 730 -25.52 -27.68 33.44
CA LEU A 730 -26.82 -27.99 32.82
C LEU A 730 -26.72 -29.05 31.71
N SER A 731 -25.66 -28.99 30.90
CA SER A 731 -25.44 -29.93 29.78
C SER A 731 -25.31 -31.38 30.27
N PHE A 732 -24.69 -31.60 31.43
CA PHE A 732 -24.62 -32.94 32.05
C PHE A 732 -25.99 -33.52 32.41
N GLU A 733 -26.99 -32.68 32.68
CA GLU A 733 -28.36 -33.13 32.96
C GLU A 733 -29.09 -33.57 31.69
N GLU A 734 -28.88 -32.86 30.58
CA GLU A 734 -29.38 -33.25 29.25
C GLU A 734 -28.72 -34.53 28.77
N LEU A 735 -27.40 -34.64 28.93
CA LEU A 735 -26.64 -35.83 28.55
C LEU A 735 -27.05 -37.06 29.35
N ARG A 736 -27.38 -36.90 30.63
CA ARG A 736 -27.94 -38.00 31.42
C ARG A 736 -29.19 -38.58 30.75
N LYS A 737 -30.13 -37.74 30.30
CA LYS A 737 -31.35 -38.20 29.62
C LYS A 737 -31.02 -38.92 28.31
N TYR A 738 -30.08 -38.38 27.53
CA TYR A 738 -29.61 -39.03 26.31
C TYR A 738 -28.99 -40.41 26.57
N TYR A 739 -28.10 -40.53 27.56
CA TYR A 739 -27.49 -41.81 27.93
C TYR A 739 -28.53 -42.79 28.49
N ASP A 740 -29.49 -42.31 29.30
CA ASP A 740 -30.60 -43.13 29.80
C ASP A 740 -31.45 -43.69 28.64
N GLU A 741 -31.70 -42.89 27.60
CA GLU A 741 -32.43 -43.31 26.39
C GLU A 741 -31.65 -44.36 25.57
N ILE A 742 -30.37 -44.12 25.25
CA ILE A 742 -29.59 -45.03 24.41
C ILE A 742 -29.18 -46.34 25.11
N PHE A 743 -29.18 -46.36 26.45
CA PHE A 743 -28.93 -47.58 27.24
C PHE A 743 -30.22 -48.24 27.76
N GLY A 744 -31.40 -47.70 27.44
CA GLY A 744 -32.68 -48.30 27.81
C GLY A 744 -32.97 -48.28 29.32
N LEU A 745 -32.54 -47.23 30.01
CA LEU A 745 -32.59 -47.09 31.47
C LEU A 745 -33.82 -46.28 31.97
N GLU A 746 -34.83 -46.05 31.13
CA GLU A 746 -36.02 -45.25 31.46
C GLU A 746 -36.98 -45.97 32.43
N GLU A 747 -37.33 -45.30 33.55
CA GLU A 747 -38.52 -45.64 34.35
C GLU A 747 -39.77 -45.02 33.70
N LYS A 748 -40.81 -45.86 33.50
CA LYS A 748 -42.13 -45.42 33.01
C LYS A 748 -42.74 -44.37 33.94
N GLN A 749 -42.70 -43.10 33.57
CA GLN A 749 -43.56 -42.08 34.16
C GLN A 749 -44.78 -41.81 33.28
N MET A 750 -45.96 -41.92 33.88
CA MET A 750 -47.26 -41.54 33.32
C MET A 750 -47.26 -40.06 32.96
N LYS A 751 -47.63 -39.74 31.72
CA LYS A 751 -47.99 -38.38 31.32
C LYS A 751 -49.37 -38.05 31.90
N GLU A 752 -49.43 -37.09 32.81
CA GLU A 752 -50.65 -36.31 33.01
C GLU A 752 -50.80 -35.33 31.83
N GLU A 753 -51.88 -35.49 31.08
CA GLU A 753 -52.34 -34.48 30.14
C GLU A 753 -52.83 -33.27 30.93
N SER A 754 -52.00 -32.22 31.00
CA SER A 754 -52.50 -30.88 31.27
C SER A 754 -52.49 -30.09 29.96
N ASN A 755 -53.56 -29.33 29.76
CA ASN A 755 -53.83 -28.62 28.51
C ASN A 755 -52.91 -27.40 28.39
N TYR A 756 -51.67 -27.62 27.92
CA TYR A 756 -50.65 -26.58 27.75
C TYR A 756 -50.95 -25.60 26.61
N MET A 757 -51.99 -25.81 25.80
CA MET A 757 -52.27 -24.92 24.65
C MET A 757 -52.56 -23.48 25.09
N LEU A 758 -53.28 -23.27 26.20
CA LEU A 758 -53.61 -21.92 26.66
C LEU A 758 -52.39 -21.19 27.26
N PRO A 759 -51.58 -21.80 28.16
CA PRO A 759 -50.31 -21.22 28.59
C PRO A 759 -49.33 -21.02 27.43
N ILE A 760 -49.26 -21.94 26.46
CA ILE A 760 -48.38 -21.81 25.28
C ILE A 760 -48.81 -20.63 24.42
N PHE A 761 -50.11 -20.44 24.15
CA PHE A 761 -50.58 -19.25 23.42
C PHE A 761 -50.34 -17.97 24.21
N ILE A 762 -50.51 -17.98 25.53
CA ILE A 762 -50.20 -16.82 26.39
C ILE A 762 -48.69 -16.54 26.37
N CYS A 763 -47.84 -17.56 26.48
CA CYS A 763 -46.38 -17.42 26.43
C CYS A 763 -45.88 -17.00 25.06
N ILE A 764 -46.43 -17.53 23.96
CA ILE A 764 -46.12 -17.08 22.59
C ILE A 764 -46.56 -15.64 22.41
N THR A 765 -47.75 -15.27 22.89
CA THR A 765 -48.24 -13.89 22.79
C THR A 765 -47.40 -12.94 23.64
N ILE A 766 -47.04 -13.31 24.87
CA ILE A 766 -46.14 -12.55 25.73
C ILE A 766 -44.74 -12.46 25.12
N PHE A 767 -44.21 -13.54 24.54
CA PHE A 767 -42.91 -13.55 23.88
C PHE A 767 -42.92 -12.67 22.64
N ILE A 768 -43.99 -12.71 21.84
CA ILE A 768 -44.18 -11.81 20.70
C ILE A 768 -44.30 -10.36 21.18
N LEU A 769 -45.02 -10.09 22.27
CA LEU A 769 -45.13 -8.75 22.84
C LEU A 769 -43.80 -8.25 23.43
N ILE A 770 -43.03 -9.10 24.09
CA ILE A 770 -41.67 -8.80 24.58
C ILE A 770 -40.74 -8.57 23.39
N PHE A 771 -40.81 -9.41 22.35
CA PHE A 771 -40.00 -9.26 21.15
C PHE A 771 -40.35 -7.98 20.40
N ILE A 772 -41.65 -7.66 20.24
CA ILE A 772 -42.12 -6.38 19.70
C ILE A 772 -41.63 -5.24 20.60
N GLY A 773 -41.72 -5.37 21.91
CA GLY A 773 -41.21 -4.41 22.88
C GLY A 773 -39.70 -4.17 22.73
N LEU A 774 -38.91 -5.23 22.58
CA LEU A 774 -37.47 -5.17 22.34
C LEU A 774 -37.14 -4.56 20.98
N VAL A 775 -37.90 -4.89 19.93
CA VAL A 775 -37.80 -4.31 18.59
C VAL A 775 -38.13 -2.82 18.61
N LEU A 776 -39.16 -2.40 19.37
CA LEU A 776 -39.53 -1.00 19.56
C LEU A 776 -38.48 -0.24 20.37
N ILE A 777 -37.99 -0.81 21.49
CA ILE A 777 -36.89 -0.24 22.30
C ILE A 777 -35.62 -0.12 21.45
N PHE A 778 -35.28 -1.16 20.69
CA PHE A 778 -34.17 -1.12 19.74
C PHE A 778 -34.39 -0.03 18.70
N GLY A 779 -35.61 0.11 18.16
CA GLY A 779 -36.01 1.17 17.24
C GLY A 779 -35.93 2.59 17.81
N LEU A 780 -35.92 2.77 19.14
CA LEU A 780 -35.68 4.05 19.79
C LEU A 780 -34.18 4.40 19.89
N THR A 781 -33.28 3.43 19.71
CA THR A 781 -31.83 3.68 19.66
C THR A 781 -31.40 4.22 18.29
N LYS A 782 -30.29 4.99 18.23
CA LYS A 782 -29.72 5.48 16.96
C LYS A 782 -29.38 4.32 16.00
N THR A 783 -28.80 3.25 16.53
CA THR A 783 -28.42 2.05 15.75
C THR A 783 -29.64 1.31 15.20
N GLY A 784 -30.69 1.14 16.01
CA GLY A 784 -31.91 0.47 15.55
C GLY A 784 -32.71 1.30 14.55
N ARG A 785 -32.82 2.63 14.71
CA ARG A 785 -33.39 3.50 13.67
C ARG A 785 -32.67 3.33 12.33
N LYS A 786 -31.33 3.33 12.34
CA LYS A 786 -30.51 3.11 11.14
C LYS A 786 -30.74 1.72 10.54
N PHE A 787 -30.84 0.69 11.36
CA PHE A 787 -31.13 -0.69 10.92
C PHE A 787 -32.52 -0.80 10.24
N PHE A 788 -33.58 -0.28 10.88
CA PHE A 788 -34.93 -0.32 10.30
C PHE A 788 -35.03 0.54 9.04
N LYS A 789 -34.39 1.72 8.99
CA LYS A 789 -34.32 2.57 7.80
C LYS A 789 -33.64 1.85 6.63
N ASN A 790 -32.48 1.23 6.85
CA ASN A 790 -31.78 0.46 5.81
C ASN A 790 -32.58 -0.78 5.36
N ARG A 791 -33.28 -1.46 6.28
CA ARG A 791 -34.14 -2.60 5.95
C ARG A 791 -35.36 -2.14 5.15
N TYR A 792 -36.00 -1.04 5.54
CA TYR A 792 -37.08 -0.41 4.76
C TYR A 792 -36.60 -0.05 3.34
N LEU A 793 -35.44 0.61 3.22
CA LEU A 793 -34.86 0.96 1.93
C LEU A 793 -34.58 -0.27 1.05
N TYR A 794 -34.17 -1.39 1.64
CA TYR A 794 -33.90 -2.60 0.87
C TYR A 794 -35.18 -3.34 0.42
N TYR A 795 -36.22 -3.41 1.26
CA TYR A 795 -37.43 -4.21 0.98
C TYR A 795 -38.58 -3.41 0.37
N PHE A 796 -38.78 -2.16 0.81
CA PHE A 796 -40.03 -1.42 0.65
C PHE A 796 -39.88 0.01 0.08
N ALA A 797 -38.65 0.52 -0.12
CA ALA A 797 -38.46 1.87 -0.65
C ALA A 797 -39.08 2.08 -2.03
N LYS A 798 -39.58 3.30 -2.24
CA LYS A 798 -40.03 3.79 -3.54
C LYS A 798 -38.84 4.36 -4.33
N PRO A 799 -38.92 4.49 -5.67
CA PRO A 799 -37.87 5.11 -6.49
C PRO A 799 -37.33 6.44 -5.93
N LYS A 800 -38.24 7.32 -5.47
CA LYS A 800 -37.89 8.61 -4.86
C LYS A 800 -36.99 8.47 -3.62
N ASP A 801 -37.16 7.41 -2.83
CA ASP A 801 -36.34 7.17 -1.63
C ASP A 801 -34.90 6.75 -2.01
N PHE A 802 -34.74 6.05 -3.15
CA PHE A 802 -33.42 5.70 -3.69
C PHE A 802 -32.71 6.92 -4.26
N GLU A 803 -33.42 7.79 -4.99
CA GLU A 803 -32.85 9.04 -5.51
C GLU A 803 -32.32 9.96 -4.39
N LYS A 804 -33.02 10.00 -3.25
CA LYS A 804 -32.53 10.72 -2.07
C LYS A 804 -31.20 10.19 -1.54
N ARG A 805 -30.90 8.91 -1.75
CA ARG A 805 -29.69 8.27 -1.25
C ARG A 805 -28.54 8.30 -2.26
N TRP A 806 -28.84 8.09 -3.54
CA TRP A 806 -27.82 8.07 -4.59
C TRP A 806 -27.19 9.43 -4.85
N ARG A 807 -27.83 10.54 -4.51
CA ARG A 807 -27.24 11.89 -4.67
C ARG A 807 -25.84 12.04 -4.06
N TYR A 808 -25.53 11.28 -3.00
CA TYR A 808 -24.23 11.35 -2.33
C TYR A 808 -23.21 10.36 -2.90
N SER A 809 -23.63 9.42 -3.76
CA SER A 809 -22.74 8.43 -4.36
C SER A 809 -21.58 9.08 -5.11
N PHE A 810 -21.80 10.23 -5.73
CA PHE A 810 -20.73 11.02 -6.37
C PHE A 810 -19.52 11.23 -5.45
N PHE A 811 -19.78 11.65 -4.21
CA PHE A 811 -18.76 12.01 -3.21
C PHE A 811 -18.22 10.80 -2.43
N MET A 812 -18.99 9.71 -2.38
CA MET A 812 -18.59 8.49 -1.67
C MET A 812 -17.70 7.58 -2.53
N ASP A 813 -17.95 7.57 -3.84
CA ASP A 813 -17.39 6.57 -4.74
C ASP A 813 -16.20 7.10 -5.54
N ARG A 814 -15.85 8.40 -5.44
CA ARG A 814 -14.72 9.01 -6.16
C ARG A 814 -13.52 9.34 -5.24
N GLN A 815 -12.33 9.04 -5.73
CA GLN A 815 -11.05 9.56 -5.22
C GLN A 815 -10.27 10.09 -6.43
N ASP A 816 -9.72 11.30 -6.32
CA ASP A 816 -8.96 11.95 -7.42
C ASP A 816 -9.70 11.94 -8.78
N GLN A 817 -10.99 12.27 -8.76
CA GLN A 817 -11.92 12.28 -9.90
C GLN A 817 -12.25 10.90 -10.53
N LYS A 818 -11.58 9.82 -10.13
CA LYS A 818 -11.82 8.47 -10.63
C LYS A 818 -12.83 7.71 -9.76
N ASN A 819 -13.61 6.82 -10.37
CA ASN A 819 -14.60 6.02 -9.65
C ASN A 819 -13.95 4.75 -9.07
N SER A 820 -14.00 4.60 -7.76
CA SER A 820 -13.40 3.50 -7.00
C SER A 820 -13.84 2.10 -7.43
N LEU A 821 -15.08 1.92 -7.89
CA LEU A 821 -15.56 0.64 -8.41
C LEU A 821 -14.97 0.34 -9.78
N VAL A 822 -14.93 1.34 -10.66
CA VAL A 822 -14.33 1.23 -12.01
C VAL A 822 -12.85 0.91 -11.89
N ASP A 823 -12.12 1.65 -11.06
CA ASP A 823 -10.69 1.43 -10.83
C ASP A 823 -10.42 0.05 -10.25
N ALA A 824 -11.18 -0.39 -9.25
CA ALA A 824 -11.03 -1.72 -8.66
C ALA A 824 -11.26 -2.86 -9.69
N VAL A 825 -12.16 -2.66 -10.66
CA VAL A 825 -12.36 -3.60 -11.77
C VAL A 825 -11.22 -3.55 -12.77
N HIS A 826 -10.69 -2.35 -13.07
CA HIS A 826 -9.52 -2.19 -13.94
C HIS A 826 -8.26 -2.82 -13.34
N GLU A 827 -8.07 -2.73 -12.02
CA GLU A 827 -6.95 -3.33 -11.27
C GLU A 827 -7.13 -4.82 -10.97
N ILE A 828 -8.26 -5.43 -11.37
CA ILE A 828 -8.55 -6.86 -11.16
C ILE A 828 -8.60 -7.23 -9.66
N ASN A 829 -8.94 -6.26 -8.81
CA ASN A 829 -8.90 -6.44 -7.37
C ASN A 829 -10.29 -6.84 -6.83
N THR A 830 -10.56 -8.14 -6.76
CA THR A 830 -11.84 -8.69 -6.28
C THR A 830 -12.21 -8.20 -4.86
N THR A 831 -11.22 -8.02 -3.99
CA THR A 831 -11.41 -7.50 -2.63
C THR A 831 -11.88 -6.05 -2.65
N ASN A 832 -11.24 -5.19 -3.45
CA ASN A 832 -11.63 -3.79 -3.60
C ASN A 832 -13.00 -3.66 -4.29
N VAL A 833 -13.29 -4.49 -5.29
CA VAL A 833 -14.63 -4.56 -5.91
C VAL A 833 -15.67 -4.92 -4.85
N LEU A 834 -15.43 -5.96 -4.04
CA LEU A 834 -16.34 -6.34 -2.96
C LEU A 834 -16.49 -5.22 -1.93
N LYS A 835 -15.43 -4.49 -1.61
CA LYS A 835 -15.46 -3.37 -0.66
C LYS A 835 -16.28 -2.21 -1.22
N ALA A 836 -16.03 -1.77 -2.45
CA ALA A 836 -16.78 -0.70 -3.12
C ALA A 836 -18.27 -1.06 -3.23
N VAL A 837 -18.57 -2.28 -3.69
CA VAL A 837 -19.96 -2.77 -3.76
C VAL A 837 -20.59 -2.89 -2.37
N LYS A 838 -19.83 -3.29 -1.33
CA LYS A 838 -20.34 -3.35 0.06
C LYS A 838 -20.64 -1.97 0.64
N ASN A 839 -19.84 -0.98 0.29
CA ASN A 839 -20.03 0.43 0.66
C ASN A 839 -21.20 1.07 -0.12
N GLY A 840 -21.69 0.37 -1.15
CA GLY A 840 -22.89 0.71 -1.90
C GLY A 840 -22.59 1.62 -3.09
N ALA A 841 -21.40 1.46 -3.68
CA ALA A 841 -21.03 2.13 -4.92
C ALA A 841 -22.04 1.85 -6.04
N TYR A 842 -22.32 2.85 -6.87
CA TYR A 842 -23.28 2.68 -7.96
C TYR A 842 -22.74 1.69 -9.02
N ILE A 843 -23.42 0.54 -9.14
CA ILE A 843 -22.90 -0.64 -9.86
C ILE A 843 -22.82 -0.46 -11.39
N ASN A 844 -23.65 0.43 -11.95
CA ASN A 844 -23.79 0.66 -13.39
C ASN A 844 -23.16 1.97 -13.86
N VAL A 845 -22.18 2.50 -13.12
CA VAL A 845 -21.43 3.70 -13.49
C VAL A 845 -20.74 3.53 -14.84
N TYR A 846 -20.66 4.57 -15.66
CA TYR A 846 -19.87 4.60 -16.89
C TYR A 846 -18.48 5.15 -16.63
N ASN A 847 -17.47 4.51 -17.22
CA ASN A 847 -16.12 5.06 -17.30
C ASN A 847 -15.99 6.06 -18.47
N PRO A 848 -14.89 6.82 -18.58
CA PRO A 848 -14.68 7.78 -19.66
C PRO A 848 -14.74 7.17 -21.08
N ASN A 849 -14.48 5.86 -21.21
CA ASN A 849 -14.56 5.11 -22.46
C ASN A 849 -15.99 4.60 -22.77
N GLY A 850 -16.98 5.05 -22.00
CA GLY A 850 -18.38 4.67 -22.14
C GLY A 850 -18.68 3.22 -21.79
N ASN A 851 -17.86 2.55 -20.97
CA ASN A 851 -18.09 1.18 -20.50
C ASN A 851 -18.50 1.17 -19.03
N THR A 852 -19.44 0.28 -18.66
CA THR A 852 -19.73 -0.01 -17.26
C THR A 852 -18.70 -0.97 -16.65
N PRO A 853 -18.57 -1.08 -15.31
CA PRO A 853 -17.75 -2.09 -14.66
C PRO A 853 -17.98 -3.50 -15.21
N LEU A 854 -19.24 -3.85 -15.53
CA LEU A 854 -19.57 -5.16 -16.08
C LEU A 854 -19.04 -5.35 -17.52
N HIS A 855 -19.05 -4.30 -18.35
CA HIS A 855 -18.40 -4.35 -19.67
C HIS A 855 -16.90 -4.58 -19.55
N VAL A 856 -16.23 -3.84 -18.66
CA VAL A 856 -14.77 -3.93 -18.46
C VAL A 856 -14.39 -5.33 -17.96
N ALA A 857 -15.07 -5.83 -16.93
CA ALA A 857 -14.83 -7.17 -16.39
C ALA A 857 -15.09 -8.29 -17.42
N THR A 858 -16.07 -8.10 -18.31
CA THR A 858 -16.38 -9.07 -19.37
C THR A 858 -15.34 -9.01 -20.49
N LYS A 859 -14.97 -7.82 -20.97
CA LYS A 859 -13.94 -7.61 -22.00
C LYS A 859 -12.60 -8.25 -21.61
N ARG A 860 -12.25 -8.20 -20.33
CA ARG A 860 -10.98 -8.72 -19.78
C ARG A 860 -11.05 -10.16 -19.25
N ALA A 861 -12.19 -10.84 -19.39
CA ALA A 861 -12.40 -12.21 -18.94
C ALA A 861 -12.11 -12.46 -17.44
N PHE A 862 -12.78 -11.72 -16.54
CA PHE A 862 -12.71 -11.93 -15.09
C PHE A 862 -14.00 -12.52 -14.50
N PRO A 863 -14.18 -13.86 -14.53
CA PRO A 863 -15.39 -14.55 -14.07
C PRO A 863 -15.83 -14.15 -12.66
N GLU A 864 -14.89 -14.05 -11.73
CA GLU A 864 -15.16 -13.75 -10.33
C GLU A 864 -15.78 -12.35 -10.17
N ILE A 865 -15.19 -11.36 -10.84
CA ILE A 865 -15.66 -9.97 -10.82
C ILE A 865 -17.01 -9.87 -11.54
N VAL A 866 -17.17 -10.52 -12.71
CA VAL A 866 -18.44 -10.60 -13.43
C VAL A 866 -19.55 -11.18 -12.53
N GLU A 867 -19.27 -12.28 -11.83
CA GLU A 867 -20.23 -12.89 -10.93
C GLU A 867 -20.58 -11.99 -9.73
N ILE A 868 -19.58 -11.32 -9.14
CA ILE A 868 -19.79 -10.35 -8.05
C ILE A 868 -20.70 -9.21 -8.53
N LEU A 869 -20.41 -8.60 -9.66
CA LEU A 869 -21.18 -7.46 -10.18
C LEU A 869 -22.63 -7.87 -10.49
N ILE A 870 -22.85 -9.00 -11.18
CA ILE A 870 -24.20 -9.51 -11.49
C ILE A 870 -24.98 -9.80 -10.20
N LYS A 871 -24.39 -10.49 -9.23
CA LYS A 871 -25.05 -10.81 -7.95
C LYS A 871 -25.43 -9.57 -7.15
N ASN A 872 -24.79 -8.42 -7.40
CA ASN A 872 -25.09 -7.14 -6.75
C ASN A 872 -25.94 -6.20 -7.62
N GLY A 873 -26.59 -6.72 -8.66
CA GLY A 873 -27.59 -5.97 -9.43
C GLY A 873 -27.04 -5.20 -10.63
N ALA A 874 -25.82 -5.49 -11.11
CA ALA A 874 -25.33 -4.93 -12.35
C ALA A 874 -26.30 -5.26 -13.51
N ASP A 875 -26.68 -4.23 -14.27
CA ASP A 875 -27.58 -4.37 -15.38
C ASP A 875 -26.81 -4.88 -16.61
N ARG A 876 -27.32 -5.98 -17.18
CA ARG A 876 -26.71 -6.66 -18.33
C ARG A 876 -27.25 -6.16 -19.67
N THR A 877 -28.22 -5.25 -19.63
CA THR A 877 -28.86 -4.66 -20.81
C THR A 877 -28.28 -3.30 -21.17
N TYR A 878 -27.46 -2.71 -20.29
CA TYR A 878 -26.85 -1.41 -20.54
C TYR A 878 -25.94 -1.48 -21.75
N LEU A 879 -26.04 -0.47 -22.61
CA LEU A 879 -25.19 -0.36 -23.80
C LEU A 879 -24.00 0.53 -23.49
N ASN A 880 -22.82 0.14 -23.95
CA ASN A 880 -21.65 1.02 -23.99
C ASN A 880 -21.72 1.98 -25.19
N ALA A 881 -20.73 2.86 -25.32
CA ALA A 881 -20.63 3.81 -26.45
C ALA A 881 -20.51 3.17 -27.84
N LYS A 882 -20.32 1.84 -27.91
CA LYS A 882 -20.31 1.04 -29.15
C LYS A 882 -21.63 0.30 -29.38
N ASN A 883 -22.70 0.62 -28.66
CA ASN A 883 -23.99 -0.09 -28.67
C ASN A 883 -23.90 -1.59 -28.36
N LYS A 884 -22.91 -2.00 -27.56
CA LYS A 884 -22.76 -3.40 -27.12
C LYS A 884 -23.22 -3.53 -25.68
N THR A 885 -23.91 -4.63 -25.39
CA THR A 885 -24.14 -5.10 -24.03
C THR A 885 -22.86 -5.67 -23.42
N PRO A 886 -22.78 -5.84 -22.08
CA PRO A 886 -21.63 -6.47 -21.46
C PRO A 886 -21.36 -7.88 -21.99
N GLU A 887 -22.39 -8.70 -22.23
CA GLU A 887 -22.23 -10.06 -22.76
C GLU A 887 -21.64 -10.07 -24.18
N GLN A 888 -21.98 -9.07 -25.01
CA GLN A 888 -21.41 -8.91 -26.36
C GLN A 888 -19.95 -8.42 -26.37
N MET A 889 -19.36 -8.12 -25.20
CA MET A 889 -17.93 -7.84 -25.09
C MET A 889 -17.08 -9.12 -25.11
N ILE A 890 -17.71 -10.30 -25.07
CA ILE A 890 -17.02 -11.59 -25.27
C ILE A 890 -16.65 -11.71 -26.76
N PRO A 891 -15.35 -11.84 -27.12
CA PRO A 891 -14.93 -11.93 -28.52
C PRO A 891 -15.51 -13.20 -29.19
N PRO A 892 -16.14 -13.14 -30.38
CA PRO A 892 -16.76 -14.32 -30.99
C PRO A 892 -15.77 -15.47 -31.26
N ASP A 893 -14.51 -15.12 -31.57
CA ASP A 893 -13.45 -16.07 -31.93
C ASP A 893 -12.58 -16.48 -30.73
N TRP A 894 -13.01 -16.23 -29.49
CA TRP A 894 -12.22 -16.53 -28.29
C TRP A 894 -11.85 -18.02 -28.18
N ARG A 895 -12.62 -18.91 -28.82
CA ARG A 895 -12.37 -20.37 -28.88
C ARG A 895 -11.26 -20.76 -29.86
N THR A 896 -10.88 -19.88 -30.77
CA THR A 896 -9.95 -20.14 -31.89
C THR A 896 -8.75 -19.18 -31.92
N SER A 897 -8.80 -18.04 -31.21
CA SER A 897 -7.71 -17.05 -31.20
C SER A 897 -6.68 -17.30 -30.08
N GLN A 898 -5.43 -17.58 -30.44
CA GLN A 898 -4.27 -17.51 -29.53
C GLN A 898 -3.78 -16.07 -29.29
N THR A 899 -4.43 -15.06 -29.88
CA THR A 899 -3.88 -13.71 -30.10
C THR A 899 -4.57 -12.57 -29.35
N THR A 900 -5.59 -12.80 -28.50
CA THR A 900 -6.12 -11.69 -27.68
C THR A 900 -5.13 -11.34 -26.57
N GLN A 901 -4.32 -10.30 -26.80
CA GLN A 901 -3.24 -9.78 -25.93
C GLN A 901 -3.69 -9.42 -24.49
N THR A 902 -4.98 -9.46 -24.17
CA THR A 902 -5.52 -8.95 -22.89
C THR A 902 -5.98 -10.01 -21.89
N ALA A 903 -5.95 -11.31 -22.23
CA ALA A 903 -6.32 -12.38 -21.30
C ALA A 903 -5.18 -13.39 -21.16
N GLU A 904 -4.61 -13.53 -19.97
CA GLU A 904 -3.58 -14.53 -19.63
C GLU A 904 -4.06 -15.97 -19.85
N ASN A 905 -5.38 -16.19 -20.01
CA ASN A 905 -5.98 -17.49 -20.29
C ASN A 905 -7.32 -17.36 -21.06
N PRO A 906 -7.37 -17.69 -22.38
CA PRO A 906 -8.58 -17.62 -23.20
C PRO A 906 -9.76 -18.46 -22.68
N GLU A 907 -9.51 -19.53 -21.92
CA GLU A 907 -10.55 -20.41 -21.37
C GLU A 907 -11.49 -19.69 -20.39
N ARG A 908 -11.03 -18.57 -19.79
CA ARG A 908 -11.82 -17.76 -18.85
C ARG A 908 -13.06 -17.13 -19.48
N PHE A 909 -13.05 -16.83 -20.79
CA PHE A 909 -14.25 -16.38 -21.49
C PHE A 909 -15.37 -17.43 -21.47
N GLY A 910 -15.02 -18.72 -21.46
CA GLY A 910 -15.97 -19.82 -21.30
C GLY A 910 -16.64 -19.84 -19.94
N GLU A 911 -15.93 -19.45 -18.88
CA GLU A 911 -16.50 -19.31 -17.54
C GLU A 911 -17.42 -18.09 -17.45
N VAL A 912 -17.02 -16.97 -18.04
CA VAL A 912 -17.85 -15.78 -18.15
C VAL A 912 -19.17 -16.09 -18.89
N GLU A 913 -19.12 -16.79 -20.03
CA GLU A 913 -20.33 -17.25 -20.72
C GLU A 913 -21.23 -18.12 -19.83
N LYS A 914 -20.64 -19.05 -19.05
CA LYS A 914 -21.40 -19.89 -18.11
C LYS A 914 -22.09 -19.05 -17.05
N ILE A 915 -21.45 -17.98 -16.55
CA ILE A 915 -22.04 -17.06 -15.57
C ILE A 915 -23.23 -16.31 -16.18
N TYR A 916 -23.08 -15.74 -17.37
CA TYR A 916 -24.20 -15.08 -18.06
C TYR A 916 -25.36 -16.04 -18.29
N LYS A 917 -25.10 -17.28 -18.75
CA LYS A 917 -26.13 -18.33 -18.91
C LYS A 917 -26.81 -18.69 -17.59
N LYS A 918 -26.03 -18.92 -16.52
CA LYS A 918 -26.52 -19.26 -15.17
C LYS A 918 -27.46 -18.20 -14.60
N TYR A 919 -27.17 -16.93 -14.88
CA TYR A 919 -27.92 -15.81 -14.31
C TYR A 919 -28.91 -15.15 -15.26
N ARG A 920 -28.97 -15.54 -16.54
CA ARG A 920 -29.75 -14.87 -17.60
C ARG A 920 -31.16 -14.44 -17.16
N ASN A 921 -31.91 -15.34 -16.54
CA ASN A 921 -33.29 -15.11 -16.09
C ASN A 921 -33.42 -14.74 -14.60
N LYS A 922 -32.31 -14.50 -13.90
CA LYS A 922 -32.30 -14.04 -12.49
C LYS A 922 -32.11 -12.53 -12.46
N LYS A 923 -32.95 -11.84 -11.68
CA LYS A 923 -32.77 -10.42 -11.35
C LYS A 923 -32.20 -10.31 -9.94
N PHE A 924 -31.21 -9.44 -9.77
CA PHE A 924 -30.62 -9.13 -8.48
C PHE A 924 -31.00 -7.69 -8.11
N ARG A 925 -31.32 -7.44 -6.85
CA ARG A 925 -31.61 -6.08 -6.38
C ARG A 925 -30.31 -5.30 -6.31
N LEU A 926 -30.32 -4.06 -6.80
CA LEU A 926 -29.20 -3.12 -6.62
C LEU A 926 -28.99 -2.87 -5.12
N ARG A 927 -27.73 -2.77 -4.72
CA ARG A 927 -27.39 -2.29 -3.37
C ARG A 927 -27.67 -0.80 -3.25
N VAL A 928 -28.07 -0.41 -2.04
CA VAL A 928 -28.30 0.98 -1.65
C VAL A 928 -27.01 1.55 -1.03
N PRO A 929 -26.60 2.78 -1.37
CA PRO A 929 -25.46 3.44 -0.74
C PRO A 929 -25.63 3.58 0.77
N GLN A 930 -24.51 3.50 1.50
CA GLN A 930 -24.52 3.83 2.93
C GLN A 930 -24.89 5.30 3.17
N GLU A 931 -25.16 5.64 4.42
CA GLU A 931 -25.47 7.02 4.81
C GLU A 931 -24.23 7.88 4.69
N PHE A 932 -24.32 8.92 3.86
CA PHE A 932 -23.31 9.95 3.84
C PHE A 932 -23.48 10.78 5.12
N PRO A 933 -22.52 10.74 6.06
CA PRO A 933 -22.69 11.41 7.34
C PRO A 933 -22.57 12.93 7.15
N SER A 934 -23.40 13.68 7.86
CA SER A 934 -23.37 15.15 7.86
C SER A 934 -22.01 15.72 8.29
N SER A 935 -21.25 14.97 9.10
CA SER A 935 -19.87 15.30 9.47
C SER A 935 -18.86 15.24 8.31
N SER A 936 -19.23 14.65 7.17
CA SER A 936 -18.40 14.61 5.95
C SER A 936 -18.84 15.63 4.91
N PHE A 937 -19.78 16.52 5.26
CA PHE A 937 -20.17 17.60 4.37
C PHE A 937 -19.02 18.60 4.21
N HIS A 938 -18.92 19.17 3.01
CA HIS A 938 -18.08 20.31 2.70
C HIS A 938 -19.00 21.34 2.06
N ILE A 939 -19.44 22.30 2.87
CA ILE A 939 -20.47 23.27 2.54
C ILE A 939 -19.78 24.57 2.16
N TYR A 940 -19.97 24.98 0.92
CA TYR A 940 -19.59 26.29 0.42
C TYR A 940 -20.82 27.20 0.42
N ILE A 941 -20.63 28.46 0.81
CA ILE A 941 -21.68 29.49 0.79
C ILE A 941 -21.33 30.46 -0.32
N ASN A 942 -22.22 30.61 -1.29
CA ASN A 942 -22.00 31.51 -2.41
C ASN A 942 -22.01 32.97 -1.95
N GLU A 943 -21.19 33.81 -2.60
CA GLU A 943 -21.00 35.23 -2.29
C GLU A 943 -22.30 36.06 -2.35
N ASN A 944 -23.33 35.56 -3.05
CA ASN A 944 -24.61 36.26 -3.18
C ASN A 944 -25.54 36.09 -1.95
N VAL A 945 -25.13 35.35 -0.93
CA VAL A 945 -25.85 35.14 0.34
C VAL A 945 -25.42 36.19 1.37
N ASP A 946 -26.31 36.58 2.28
CA ASP A 946 -26.04 37.60 3.32
C ASP A 946 -24.83 37.25 4.21
N ASP A 947 -23.82 38.14 4.21
CA ASP A 947 -22.53 37.94 4.90
C ASP A 947 -22.70 37.70 6.41
N GLU A 948 -23.62 38.40 7.08
CA GLU A 948 -23.82 38.26 8.53
C GLU A 948 -24.39 36.89 8.89
N GLN A 949 -25.38 36.41 8.14
CA GLN A 949 -25.92 35.06 8.32
C GLN A 949 -24.92 33.98 7.94
N ALA A 950 -24.15 34.19 6.87
CA ALA A 950 -23.10 33.28 6.42
C ALA A 950 -22.01 33.13 7.50
N GLU A 951 -21.52 34.22 8.08
CA GLU A 951 -20.53 34.18 9.16
C GLU A 951 -21.05 33.45 10.40
N LYS A 952 -22.31 33.68 10.79
CA LYS A 952 -22.94 32.95 11.91
C LYS A 952 -23.02 31.46 11.62
N PHE A 953 -23.38 31.07 10.40
CA PHE A 953 -23.49 29.67 10.01
C PHE A 953 -22.12 28.99 9.96
N ILE A 954 -21.12 29.63 9.34
CA ILE A 954 -19.75 29.15 9.30
C ILE A 954 -19.22 28.98 10.73
N LYS A 955 -19.42 29.97 11.61
CA LYS A 955 -18.99 29.87 13.02
C LYS A 955 -19.67 28.73 13.77
N LYS A 956 -20.92 28.40 13.44
CA LYS A 956 -21.68 27.32 14.08
C LYS A 956 -21.28 25.93 13.55
N PHE A 957 -20.96 25.83 12.26
CA PHE A 957 -20.68 24.57 11.56
C PHE A 957 -19.24 24.50 10.99
N GLN A 958 -18.27 25.13 11.66
CA GLN A 958 -16.88 25.30 11.19
C GLN A 958 -16.23 24.01 10.67
N ALA A 959 -16.55 22.86 11.26
CA ALA A 959 -15.96 21.57 10.89
C ALA A 959 -16.36 21.08 9.48
N ILE A 960 -17.42 21.64 8.89
CA ILE A 960 -18.00 21.19 7.62
C ILE A 960 -18.23 22.34 6.62
N THR A 961 -17.83 23.57 6.94
CA THR A 961 -18.00 24.76 6.09
C THR A 961 -16.67 25.33 5.62
N THR A 962 -16.64 25.91 4.43
CA THR A 962 -15.47 26.60 3.86
C THR A 962 -15.86 27.94 3.25
N HIS A 963 -14.96 28.93 3.37
CA HIS A 963 -15.10 30.23 2.71
C HIS A 963 -14.80 30.16 1.21
N GLU A 964 -14.00 29.17 0.79
CA GLU A 964 -13.60 29.00 -0.60
C GLU A 964 -14.19 27.72 -1.18
N ALA A 965 -14.52 27.77 -2.47
CA ALA A 965 -14.91 26.62 -3.26
C ALA A 965 -13.76 25.60 -3.36
N LEU A 966 -14.01 24.35 -2.98
CA LEU A 966 -13.03 23.27 -3.05
C LEU A 966 -13.48 22.16 -4.01
N PRO A 967 -12.56 21.39 -4.61
CA PRO A 967 -12.93 20.20 -5.39
C PRO A 967 -13.72 19.15 -4.60
N THR A 968 -13.67 19.18 -3.27
CA THR A 968 -14.39 18.29 -2.36
C THR A 968 -15.74 18.85 -1.89
N THR A 969 -16.13 20.05 -2.35
CA THR A 969 -17.40 20.69 -1.98
C THR A 969 -18.58 19.77 -2.30
N THR A 970 -19.38 19.46 -1.29
CA THR A 970 -20.56 18.58 -1.42
C THR A 970 -21.84 19.38 -1.57
N HIS A 971 -21.95 20.51 -0.87
CA HIS A 971 -23.12 21.38 -0.90
C HIS A 971 -22.73 22.81 -1.22
N CYS A 972 -23.56 23.48 -2.00
CA CYS A 972 -23.45 24.91 -2.29
C CYS A 972 -24.74 25.59 -1.83
N ILE A 973 -24.64 26.50 -0.86
CA ILE A 973 -25.75 27.33 -0.41
C ILE A 973 -25.85 28.53 -1.35
N VAL A 974 -27.03 28.71 -1.93
CA VAL A 974 -27.29 29.77 -2.91
C VAL A 974 -28.55 30.55 -2.55
N LYS A 975 -28.55 31.83 -2.92
CA LYS A 975 -29.71 32.69 -2.83
C LYS A 975 -30.72 32.33 -3.93
N THR A 976 -32.00 32.30 -3.59
CA THR A 976 -33.09 32.02 -4.53
C THR A 976 -34.19 33.06 -4.43
N ASP A 977 -34.98 33.21 -5.49
CA ASP A 977 -36.18 34.04 -5.46
C ASP A 977 -37.27 33.48 -4.52
N SER A 978 -38.39 34.21 -4.38
CA SER A 978 -39.54 33.79 -3.58
C SER A 978 -40.19 32.46 -4.01
N ASN A 979 -39.94 32.00 -5.24
CA ASN A 979 -40.41 30.72 -5.76
C ASN A 979 -39.37 29.60 -5.59
N GLY A 980 -38.21 29.91 -5.02
CA GLY A 980 -37.10 28.98 -4.84
C GLY A 980 -36.29 28.69 -6.12
N ILE A 981 -36.35 29.60 -7.11
CA ILE A 981 -35.60 29.53 -8.36
C ILE A 981 -34.26 30.25 -8.18
N LEU A 982 -33.17 29.60 -8.61
CA LEU A 982 -31.84 30.19 -8.63
C LEU A 982 -31.65 31.02 -9.92
N GLU A 983 -31.32 32.30 -9.81
CA GLU A 983 -31.02 33.15 -10.97
C GLU A 983 -29.50 33.22 -11.19
N ILE A 984 -29.07 32.97 -12.42
CA ILE A 984 -27.66 32.95 -12.81
C ILE A 984 -27.46 33.64 -14.17
N ASP A 985 -26.30 34.22 -14.36
CA ASP A 985 -25.89 34.91 -15.58
C ASP A 985 -24.46 34.55 -16.04
N THR A 986 -23.68 33.84 -15.20
CA THR A 986 -22.31 33.42 -15.49
C THR A 986 -22.18 31.95 -15.87
N MET A 987 -21.18 31.63 -16.71
CA MET A 987 -20.81 30.26 -17.06
C MET A 987 -20.29 29.46 -15.85
N ASP A 988 -19.71 30.14 -14.85
CA ASP A 988 -19.21 29.49 -13.63
C ASP A 988 -20.33 28.78 -12.88
N MET A 989 -21.49 29.43 -12.70
CA MET A 989 -22.64 28.83 -12.05
C MET A 989 -23.24 27.66 -12.87
N VAL A 990 -23.17 27.73 -14.21
CA VAL A 990 -23.53 26.60 -15.07
C VAL A 990 -22.59 25.41 -14.83
N CYS A 991 -21.28 25.66 -14.72
CA CYS A 991 -20.29 24.63 -14.38
C CYS A 991 -20.59 24.00 -13.01
N TRP A 992 -20.96 24.79 -12.00
CA TRP A 992 -21.36 24.28 -10.69
C TRP A 992 -22.58 23.36 -10.74
N ILE A 993 -23.63 23.73 -11.49
CA ILE A 993 -24.82 22.89 -11.68
C ILE A 993 -24.44 21.56 -12.31
N ASN A 994 -23.60 21.60 -13.35
CA ASN A 994 -23.25 20.43 -14.15
C ASN A 994 -22.24 19.51 -13.44
N SER A 995 -21.49 20.05 -12.47
CA SER A 995 -20.55 19.28 -11.63
C SER A 995 -21.22 18.26 -10.71
N GLY A 996 -22.52 18.40 -10.44
CA GLY A 996 -23.28 17.52 -9.56
C GLY A 996 -23.22 17.89 -8.07
N VAL A 997 -22.70 19.08 -7.73
CA VAL A 997 -22.77 19.64 -6.37
C VAL A 997 -24.23 19.80 -5.93
N ILE A 998 -24.51 19.49 -4.67
CA ILE A 998 -25.87 19.58 -4.12
C ILE A 998 -26.19 21.04 -3.82
N MET A 999 -27.02 21.65 -4.67
CA MET A 999 -27.46 23.04 -4.50
C MET A 999 -28.66 23.13 -3.56
N VAL A 1000 -28.54 23.97 -2.54
CA VAL A 1000 -29.54 24.18 -1.49
C VAL A 1000 -29.83 25.65 -1.31
N LYS A 1001 -31.09 25.96 -0.98
CA LYS A 1001 -31.58 27.33 -0.76
C LYS A 1001 -30.97 27.94 0.51
N GLU A 1002 -30.77 29.25 0.52
CA GLU A 1002 -30.31 30.01 1.69
C GLU A 1002 -31.19 29.80 2.93
N SER A 1003 -32.49 29.52 2.76
CA SER A 1003 -33.39 29.22 3.89
C SER A 1003 -32.96 27.99 4.70
N TRP A 1004 -32.23 27.04 4.10
CA TRP A 1004 -31.64 25.92 4.83
C TRP A 1004 -30.63 26.38 5.88
N MET A 1005 -29.81 27.37 5.51
CA MET A 1005 -28.82 27.97 6.38
C MET A 1005 -29.51 28.63 7.58
N THR A 1006 -30.51 29.46 7.31
CA THR A 1006 -31.31 30.15 8.32
C THR A 1006 -31.97 29.15 9.27
N ASP A 1007 -32.64 28.13 8.75
CA ASP A 1007 -33.33 27.14 9.57
C ASP A 1007 -32.37 26.27 10.39
N CYS A 1008 -31.15 26.00 9.89
CA CYS A 1008 -30.11 25.29 10.64
C CYS A 1008 -29.48 26.14 11.76
N LEU A 1009 -29.44 27.47 11.60
CA LEU A 1009 -29.04 28.38 12.67
C LEU A 1009 -30.03 28.32 13.84
N ASP A 1010 -31.32 28.14 13.56
CA ASP A 1010 -32.36 27.97 14.59
C ASP A 1010 -32.39 26.55 15.16
N ASN A 1011 -32.26 25.52 14.31
CA ASN A 1011 -32.29 24.11 14.70
C ASN A 1011 -31.23 23.28 13.99
N GLU A 1012 -30.15 22.98 14.71
CA GLU A 1012 -28.99 22.25 14.19
C GLU A 1012 -29.32 20.87 13.59
N LYS A 1013 -30.42 20.23 14.04
CA LYS A 1013 -30.83 18.91 13.52
C LYS A 1013 -31.28 18.98 12.06
N LEU A 1014 -31.59 20.17 11.53
CA LEU A 1014 -31.99 20.36 10.14
C LEU A 1014 -30.82 20.27 9.15
N ILE A 1015 -29.57 20.20 9.64
CA ILE A 1015 -28.40 19.94 8.78
C ILE A 1015 -28.50 18.58 8.08
N GLU A 1016 -29.22 17.61 8.66
CA GLU A 1016 -29.47 16.28 8.06
C GLU A 1016 -30.71 16.26 7.13
N ARG A 1017 -31.35 17.42 6.91
CA ARG A 1017 -32.58 17.58 6.11
C ARG A 1017 -32.39 18.48 4.88
N ASP A 1018 -31.17 18.58 4.36
CA ASP A 1018 -30.81 19.24 3.09
C ASP A 1018 -31.80 18.93 1.95
N CYS A 1019 -32.33 17.70 1.90
CA CYS A 1019 -33.24 17.24 0.86
C CYS A 1019 -34.54 18.02 0.74
N ASP A 1020 -34.93 18.75 1.78
CA ASP A 1020 -36.14 19.57 1.81
C ASP A 1020 -35.90 20.98 1.27
N TYR A 1021 -34.63 21.35 1.04
CA TYR A 1021 -34.20 22.70 0.63
C TYR A 1021 -33.47 22.71 -0.70
N LEU A 1022 -33.60 21.66 -1.50
CA LEU A 1022 -32.93 21.57 -2.79
C LEU A 1022 -33.41 22.67 -3.74
N VAL A 1023 -32.47 23.20 -4.51
CA VAL A 1023 -32.77 24.00 -5.69
C VAL A 1023 -33.11 23.05 -6.82
N GLU A 1024 -34.30 23.20 -7.39
CA GLU A 1024 -34.77 22.34 -8.49
C GLU A 1024 -34.61 23.02 -9.85
N LYS A 1025 -34.87 24.33 -9.89
CA LYS A 1025 -34.93 25.12 -11.12
C LYS A 1025 -33.94 26.27 -11.08
N VAL A 1026 -33.45 26.60 -12.27
CA VAL A 1026 -32.51 27.70 -12.49
C VAL A 1026 -33.03 28.60 -13.62
N LYS A 1027 -32.88 29.91 -13.47
CA LYS A 1027 -33.20 30.92 -14.48
C LYS A 1027 -31.88 31.44 -15.06
N TYR A 1028 -31.66 31.26 -16.37
CA TYR A 1028 -30.51 31.79 -17.10
C TYR A 1028 -31.00 32.59 -18.30
N LYS A 1029 -30.60 33.88 -18.38
CA LYS A 1029 -30.98 34.81 -19.46
C LYS A 1029 -32.49 34.79 -19.77
N ASP A 1030 -33.30 34.95 -18.72
CA ASP A 1030 -34.78 34.95 -18.76
C ASP A 1030 -35.48 33.63 -19.12
N VAL A 1031 -34.73 32.53 -19.26
CA VAL A 1031 -35.30 31.19 -19.48
C VAL A 1031 -35.15 30.34 -18.23
N VAL A 1032 -36.23 29.68 -17.79
CA VAL A 1032 -36.23 28.77 -16.64
C VAL A 1032 -35.98 27.33 -17.10
N TYR A 1033 -34.98 26.68 -16.51
CA TYR A 1033 -34.58 25.30 -16.75
C TYR A 1033 -34.81 24.45 -15.51
N ASP A 1034 -35.44 23.28 -15.68
CA ASP A 1034 -35.65 22.26 -14.64
C ASP A 1034 -34.53 21.21 -14.74
N THR A 1035 -33.30 21.62 -14.42
CA THR A 1035 -32.10 20.82 -14.73
C THR A 1035 -31.18 20.53 -13.56
N VAL A 1036 -31.35 21.20 -12.42
CA VAL A 1036 -30.41 21.08 -11.29
C VAL A 1036 -30.44 19.65 -10.74
N ILE A 1037 -31.64 19.11 -10.50
CA ILE A 1037 -31.79 17.73 -10.01
C ILE A 1037 -31.38 16.68 -11.06
N PRO A 1038 -31.79 16.78 -12.34
CA PRO A 1038 -31.29 15.88 -13.38
C PRO A 1038 -29.76 15.80 -13.48
N TRP A 1039 -29.05 16.93 -13.41
CA TRP A 1039 -27.59 16.95 -13.44
C TRP A 1039 -27.00 16.29 -12.19
N ALA A 1040 -27.47 16.65 -10.99
CA ALA A 1040 -27.03 16.04 -9.75
C ALA A 1040 -27.20 14.50 -9.76
N GLN A 1041 -28.33 14.01 -10.26
CA GLN A 1041 -28.59 12.57 -10.38
C GLN A 1041 -27.66 11.89 -11.39
N ALA A 1042 -27.47 12.49 -12.56
CA ALA A 1042 -26.61 11.97 -13.62
C ALA A 1042 -25.16 11.85 -13.14
N MET A 1043 -24.66 12.88 -12.46
CA MET A 1043 -23.31 12.89 -11.91
C MET A 1043 -23.16 11.86 -10.79
N ALA A 1044 -24.15 11.76 -9.89
CA ALA A 1044 -24.09 10.83 -8.78
C ALA A 1044 -24.19 9.35 -9.17
N LYS A 1045 -24.92 9.04 -10.25
CA LYS A 1045 -24.95 7.70 -10.85
C LYS A 1045 -23.80 7.46 -11.83
N GLY A 1046 -23.04 8.50 -12.17
CA GLY A 1046 -22.02 8.46 -13.21
C GLY A 1046 -22.57 7.92 -14.52
N GLU A 1047 -23.64 8.54 -15.03
CA GLU A 1047 -24.15 8.24 -16.36
C GLU A 1047 -23.09 8.50 -17.45
N MET A 1048 -23.34 8.04 -18.68
CA MET A 1048 -22.47 8.29 -19.82
C MET A 1048 -22.10 9.79 -19.87
N PRO A 1049 -20.80 10.14 -19.91
CA PRO A 1049 -20.38 11.54 -19.91
C PRO A 1049 -21.06 12.31 -21.05
N TYR A 1050 -21.69 13.44 -20.72
CA TYR A 1050 -22.61 14.13 -21.63
C TYR A 1050 -21.92 14.55 -22.94
N LEU A 1051 -20.66 15.00 -22.84
CA LEU A 1051 -19.83 15.43 -23.97
C LEU A 1051 -18.91 14.30 -24.48
N HIS A 1052 -19.23 13.04 -24.22
CA HIS A 1052 -18.44 11.90 -24.68
C HIS A 1052 -18.32 11.90 -26.21
N GLY A 1053 -17.09 12.03 -26.70
CA GLY A 1053 -16.81 12.17 -28.12
C GLY A 1053 -17.18 13.54 -28.67
N VAL A 1054 -17.07 14.61 -27.90
CA VAL A 1054 -17.18 15.99 -28.43
C VAL A 1054 -15.82 16.66 -28.37
N LEU A 1055 -15.37 17.25 -29.47
CA LEU A 1055 -14.22 18.16 -29.48
C LEU A 1055 -14.73 19.60 -29.44
N ILE A 1056 -14.30 20.39 -28.46
CA ILE A 1056 -14.71 21.78 -28.33
C ILE A 1056 -13.56 22.69 -28.76
N CYS A 1057 -13.81 23.54 -29.75
CA CYS A 1057 -12.87 24.52 -30.27
C CYS A 1057 -13.30 25.93 -29.86
N VAL A 1058 -12.42 26.68 -29.21
CA VAL A 1058 -12.70 28.07 -28.79
C VAL A 1058 -12.03 29.02 -29.77
N LEU A 1059 -12.82 29.87 -30.44
CA LEU A 1059 -12.33 30.93 -31.34
C LEU A 1059 -12.30 32.31 -30.68
N ILE A 1060 -12.90 32.44 -29.51
CA ILE A 1060 -12.96 33.67 -28.71
C ILE A 1060 -11.55 33.95 -28.14
N GLN A 1061 -10.93 35.09 -28.48
CA GLN A 1061 -9.52 35.36 -28.14
C GLN A 1061 -9.26 35.59 -26.63
N ASP A 1062 -10.20 36.22 -25.92
CA ASP A 1062 -10.10 36.53 -24.50
C ASP A 1062 -11.31 35.99 -23.73
N TYR A 1063 -11.45 34.66 -23.68
CA TYR A 1063 -12.62 34.01 -23.08
C TYR A 1063 -12.56 34.01 -21.54
N PRO A 1064 -13.37 34.83 -20.82
CA PRO A 1064 -13.17 35.08 -19.38
C PRO A 1064 -13.40 33.83 -18.51
N SER A 1065 -14.37 33.00 -18.89
CA SER A 1065 -14.72 31.76 -18.18
C SER A 1065 -14.01 30.52 -18.72
N LEU A 1066 -12.80 30.66 -19.27
CA LEU A 1066 -12.03 29.55 -19.85
C LEU A 1066 -11.76 28.43 -18.84
N VAL A 1067 -11.51 28.77 -17.58
CA VAL A 1067 -11.29 27.78 -16.52
C VAL A 1067 -12.54 26.95 -16.27
N ALA A 1068 -13.70 27.61 -16.10
CA ALA A 1068 -14.97 26.91 -15.91
C ALA A 1068 -15.36 26.06 -17.11
N LEU A 1069 -15.15 26.57 -18.33
CA LEU A 1069 -15.36 25.79 -19.56
C LEU A 1069 -14.43 24.57 -19.59
N THR A 1070 -13.14 24.73 -19.34
CA THR A 1070 -12.16 23.63 -19.36
C THR A 1070 -12.55 22.54 -18.35
N THR A 1071 -12.90 22.94 -17.12
CA THR A 1071 -13.34 22.02 -16.07
C THR A 1071 -14.62 21.29 -16.45
N MET A 1072 -15.63 22.01 -16.96
CA MET A 1072 -16.91 21.43 -17.37
C MET A 1072 -16.73 20.45 -18.54
N VAL A 1073 -15.95 20.82 -19.55
CA VAL A 1073 -15.67 19.97 -20.72
C VAL A 1073 -14.97 18.69 -20.32
N ALA A 1074 -13.93 18.79 -19.49
CA ALA A 1074 -13.21 17.63 -18.98
C ALA A 1074 -14.10 16.72 -18.11
N ALA A 1075 -14.91 17.31 -17.21
CA ALA A 1075 -15.81 16.56 -16.32
C ALA A 1075 -16.86 15.73 -17.08
N HIS A 1076 -17.24 16.17 -18.28
CA HIS A 1076 -18.22 15.50 -19.13
C HIS A 1076 -17.60 14.73 -20.31
N GLY A 1077 -16.30 14.46 -20.30
CA GLY A 1077 -15.64 13.58 -21.27
C GLY A 1077 -15.44 14.18 -22.66
N GLY A 1078 -15.53 15.51 -22.78
CA GLY A 1078 -15.17 16.24 -23.99
C GLY A 1078 -13.68 16.60 -24.00
N ILE A 1079 -13.18 16.99 -25.17
CA ILE A 1079 -11.78 17.41 -25.36
C ILE A 1079 -11.78 18.87 -25.79
N LEU A 1080 -11.10 19.73 -25.05
CA LEU A 1080 -10.91 21.12 -25.41
C LEU A 1080 -9.70 21.26 -26.35
N CYS A 1081 -9.87 21.94 -27.48
CA CYS A 1081 -8.83 22.25 -28.44
C CYS A 1081 -8.75 23.77 -28.67
N MET A 1082 -7.55 24.32 -28.60
CA MET A 1082 -7.31 25.70 -29.04
C MET A 1082 -7.23 25.78 -30.57
N SER A 1083 -7.54 26.96 -31.12
CA SER A 1083 -7.77 27.19 -32.55
C SER A 1083 -6.62 26.79 -33.49
N ASP A 1084 -5.39 26.70 -32.97
CA ASP A 1084 -4.16 26.30 -33.66
C ASP A 1084 -3.97 24.76 -33.78
N LYS A 1085 -4.83 23.96 -33.13
CA LYS A 1085 -4.63 22.51 -32.96
C LYS A 1085 -5.76 21.62 -33.48
N ILE A 1086 -6.61 22.11 -34.38
CA ILE A 1086 -7.68 21.29 -34.97
C ILE A 1086 -7.02 20.16 -35.80
N PRO A 1087 -7.19 18.87 -35.44
CA PRO A 1087 -6.47 17.80 -36.12
C PRO A 1087 -7.16 17.41 -37.44
N ASP A 1088 -6.63 17.87 -38.58
CA ASP A 1088 -7.17 17.50 -39.91
C ASP A 1088 -7.03 16.00 -40.24
N LYS A 1089 -6.21 15.24 -39.48
CA LYS A 1089 -5.84 13.83 -39.79
C LYS A 1089 -6.56 12.76 -38.98
N PHE A 1090 -7.40 13.10 -38.01
CA PHE A 1090 -7.99 12.13 -37.08
C PHE A 1090 -9.52 11.99 -37.16
N LEU A 1091 -10.17 12.75 -38.05
CA LEU A 1091 -11.63 12.85 -38.08
C LEU A 1091 -12.23 11.94 -39.18
N LYS A 1092 -13.11 11.02 -38.79
CA LYS A 1092 -13.87 10.18 -39.72
C LYS A 1092 -15.14 10.91 -40.17
N VAL A 1093 -15.33 11.06 -41.49
CA VAL A 1093 -16.55 11.64 -42.06
C VAL A 1093 -17.77 10.82 -41.64
N GLY A 1094 -18.82 11.49 -41.14
CA GLY A 1094 -20.05 10.84 -40.63
C GLY A 1094 -19.97 10.34 -39.18
N ALA A 1095 -18.90 10.67 -38.46
CA ALA A 1095 -18.80 10.46 -37.01
C ALA A 1095 -19.68 11.47 -36.27
N HIS A 1096 -20.31 11.02 -35.18
CA HIS A 1096 -21.18 11.87 -34.33
C HIS A 1096 -20.92 11.52 -32.86
N PRO A 1097 -21.06 12.47 -31.92
CA PRO A 1097 -20.98 12.16 -30.49
C PRO A 1097 -22.11 11.22 -30.09
N TYR A 1098 -21.82 10.25 -29.22
CA TYR A 1098 -22.76 9.17 -28.90
C TYR A 1098 -24.09 9.69 -28.32
N LEU A 1099 -24.07 10.72 -27.47
CA LEU A 1099 -25.28 11.32 -26.88
C LEU A 1099 -25.85 12.48 -27.71
N HIS A 1100 -25.21 12.85 -28.82
CA HIS A 1100 -25.58 13.97 -29.68
C HIS A 1100 -25.54 13.58 -31.16
N ALA A 1101 -26.16 12.46 -31.51
CA ALA A 1101 -26.10 11.88 -32.86
C ALA A 1101 -26.62 12.80 -33.99
N HIS A 1102 -27.39 13.83 -33.64
CA HIS A 1102 -27.92 14.84 -34.56
C HIS A 1102 -26.97 16.02 -34.82
N LEU A 1103 -25.84 16.09 -34.11
CA LEU A 1103 -24.88 17.19 -34.18
C LEU A 1103 -23.55 16.72 -34.77
N GLY A 1104 -22.81 17.66 -35.34
CA GLY A 1104 -21.43 17.45 -35.76
C GLY A 1104 -20.52 17.31 -34.53
N PRO A 1105 -19.48 16.46 -34.57
CA PRO A 1105 -18.64 16.12 -33.42
C PRO A 1105 -17.74 17.25 -32.90
N ILE A 1106 -17.59 18.33 -33.67
CA ILE A 1106 -16.73 19.46 -33.32
C ILE A 1106 -17.61 20.65 -32.97
N PHE A 1107 -17.65 21.02 -31.71
CA PHE A 1107 -18.41 22.16 -31.21
C PHE A 1107 -17.50 23.39 -31.22
N VAL A 1108 -17.86 24.40 -32.02
CA VAL A 1108 -17.07 25.62 -32.17
C VAL A 1108 -17.75 26.74 -31.38
N LEU A 1109 -17.07 27.22 -30.35
CA LEU A 1109 -17.47 28.38 -29.57
C LEU A 1109 -16.94 29.65 -30.22
N TYR A 1110 -17.84 30.57 -30.54
CA TYR A 1110 -17.54 31.79 -31.28
C TYR A 1110 -18.25 33.00 -30.68
N ASP A 1111 -17.70 34.18 -30.97
CA ASP A 1111 -18.30 35.48 -30.67
C ASP A 1111 -18.57 36.28 -31.97
N GLN A 1112 -19.04 37.51 -31.84
CA GLN A 1112 -19.30 38.38 -33.00
C GLN A 1112 -18.04 38.78 -33.77
N THR A 1113 -16.84 38.60 -33.21
CA THR A 1113 -15.56 38.96 -33.83
C THR A 1113 -14.90 37.79 -34.57
N SER A 1114 -15.40 36.57 -34.36
CA SER A 1114 -14.87 35.32 -34.89
C SER A 1114 -15.30 35.05 -36.35
N ASP A 1115 -14.36 34.71 -37.25
CA ASP A 1115 -14.70 34.23 -38.61
C ASP A 1115 -15.12 32.75 -38.60
N VAL A 1116 -16.43 32.53 -38.74
CA VAL A 1116 -17.04 31.18 -38.74
C VAL A 1116 -17.54 30.70 -40.10
N ALA A 1117 -17.29 31.46 -41.18
CA ALA A 1117 -17.86 31.15 -42.50
C ALA A 1117 -17.43 29.77 -43.02
N LYS A 1118 -16.16 29.38 -42.76
CA LYS A 1118 -15.61 28.09 -43.17
C LYS A 1118 -16.25 26.89 -42.45
N TYR A 1119 -16.66 27.07 -41.19
CA TYR A 1119 -17.27 26.00 -40.39
C TYR A 1119 -18.76 25.85 -40.68
N ARG A 1120 -19.45 26.98 -40.91
CA ARG A 1120 -20.89 26.99 -41.24
C ARG A 1120 -21.20 26.32 -42.58
N ASN A 1121 -20.28 26.44 -43.54
CA ASN A 1121 -20.41 25.92 -44.89
C ASN A 1121 -19.72 24.56 -45.11
N ASP A 1122 -19.33 23.86 -44.04
CA ASP A 1122 -18.67 22.55 -44.16
C ASP A 1122 -19.60 21.52 -44.84
N PRO A 1123 -19.22 20.96 -46.00
CA PRO A 1123 -20.06 20.01 -46.74
C PRO A 1123 -20.28 18.69 -45.99
N ASN A 1124 -19.38 18.35 -45.05
CA ASN A 1124 -19.43 17.12 -44.28
C ASN A 1124 -20.24 17.25 -42.98
N LYS A 1125 -20.74 18.45 -42.64
CA LYS A 1125 -21.50 18.76 -41.42
C LYS A 1125 -20.82 18.29 -40.12
N MET A 1126 -19.49 18.41 -40.06
CA MET A 1126 -18.67 17.98 -38.93
C MET A 1126 -18.66 18.99 -37.77
N TYR A 1127 -19.04 20.23 -38.03
CA TYR A 1127 -19.01 21.32 -37.07
C TYR A 1127 -20.41 21.70 -36.58
N THR A 1128 -20.53 21.96 -35.28
CA THR A 1128 -21.70 22.53 -34.63
C THR A 1128 -21.29 23.87 -34.01
N LEU A 1129 -21.97 24.95 -34.36
CA LEU A 1129 -21.62 26.30 -33.90
C LEU A 1129 -22.45 26.67 -32.67
N PHE A 1130 -21.82 27.26 -31.66
CA PHE A 1130 -22.48 27.78 -30.47
C PHE A 1130 -21.89 29.14 -30.07
N THR A 1131 -22.74 30.11 -29.75
CA THR A 1131 -22.32 31.21 -28.88
C THR A 1131 -22.13 30.70 -27.44
N GLU A 1132 -21.49 31.49 -26.57
CA GLU A 1132 -21.36 31.13 -25.15
C GLU A 1132 -22.74 30.89 -24.49
N GLU A 1133 -23.71 31.76 -24.75
CA GLU A 1133 -25.07 31.65 -24.20
C GLU A 1133 -25.82 30.43 -24.73
N GLU A 1134 -25.67 30.12 -26.02
CA GLU A 1134 -26.28 28.92 -26.62
C GLU A 1134 -25.67 27.63 -26.05
N PHE A 1135 -24.35 27.63 -25.80
CA PHE A 1135 -23.68 26.48 -25.19
C PHE A 1135 -24.08 26.31 -23.72
N ALA A 1136 -24.17 27.40 -22.95
CA ALA A 1136 -24.69 27.37 -21.60
C ALA A 1136 -26.11 26.80 -21.56
N ALA A 1137 -27.00 27.29 -22.44
CA ALA A 1137 -28.35 26.77 -22.57
C ALA A 1137 -28.39 25.29 -23.01
N PHE A 1138 -27.49 24.87 -23.91
CA PHE A 1138 -27.35 23.48 -24.33
C PHE A 1138 -26.98 22.55 -23.16
N MET A 1139 -26.03 22.98 -22.32
CA MET A 1139 -25.63 22.26 -21.12
C MET A 1139 -26.76 22.22 -20.09
N LEU A 1140 -27.42 23.36 -19.82
CA LEU A 1140 -28.57 23.44 -18.91
C LEU A 1140 -29.79 22.66 -19.40
N LYS A 1141 -29.95 22.45 -20.71
CA LYS A 1141 -31.08 21.66 -21.24
C LYS A 1141 -30.87 20.16 -21.09
N ARG A 1142 -29.61 19.70 -21.03
CA ARG A 1142 -29.20 18.29 -20.95
C ARG A 1142 -29.96 17.39 -21.96
N GLY A 1143 -30.09 17.85 -23.21
CA GLY A 1143 -30.76 17.13 -24.28
C GLY A 1143 -29.95 15.94 -24.79
N ILE A 1144 -30.52 14.74 -24.76
CA ILE A 1144 -29.86 13.50 -25.19
C ILE A 1144 -30.50 12.96 -26.46
N ASN A 1145 -29.68 12.68 -27.47
CA ASN A 1145 -30.04 12.01 -28.71
C ASN A 1145 -29.00 10.92 -28.99
N VAL A 1146 -29.29 9.70 -28.54
CA VAL A 1146 -28.37 8.56 -28.59
C VAL A 1146 -28.18 8.09 -30.03
N ASP A 1147 -26.94 7.82 -30.42
CA ASP A 1147 -26.63 7.17 -31.70
C ASP A 1147 -27.09 5.71 -31.66
N THR A 1148 -28.14 5.37 -32.41
CA THR A 1148 -28.72 4.02 -32.46
C THR A 1148 -28.14 3.14 -33.56
N ARG A 1149 -27.08 3.58 -34.27
CA ARG A 1149 -26.43 2.76 -35.31
C ARG A 1149 -25.81 1.49 -34.66
N PRO A 1150 -25.86 0.32 -35.32
CA PRO A 1150 -25.29 -0.92 -34.77
C PRO A 1150 -23.79 -0.81 -34.43
N GLU A 1151 -23.05 0.01 -35.18
CA GLU A 1151 -21.64 0.33 -34.93
C GLU A 1151 -21.43 1.85 -35.04
N PRO A 1152 -21.61 2.60 -33.93
CA PRO A 1152 -21.36 4.03 -33.91
C PRO A 1152 -19.92 4.35 -34.32
N ILE A 1153 -19.76 5.33 -35.22
CA ILE A 1153 -18.43 5.74 -35.71
C ILE A 1153 -17.79 6.64 -34.66
N SER A 1154 -16.78 6.13 -33.95
CA SER A 1154 -15.97 6.91 -33.00
C SER A 1154 -15.14 7.98 -33.73
N ILE A 1155 -15.01 9.14 -33.09
CA ILE A 1155 -14.27 10.31 -33.59
C ILE A 1155 -12.77 10.19 -33.30
N VAL A 1156 -12.39 9.50 -32.23
CA VAL A 1156 -10.99 9.25 -31.86
C VAL A 1156 -10.60 7.88 -32.41
N THR A 1157 -9.57 7.83 -33.26
CA THR A 1157 -8.89 6.58 -33.65
C THR A 1157 -8.34 5.95 -32.37
N GLU A 1158 -8.66 4.67 -32.10
CA GLU A 1158 -8.10 3.94 -30.95
C GLU A 1158 -6.57 4.07 -30.98
N MET A 1159 -6.02 4.97 -30.16
CA MET A 1159 -4.63 4.85 -29.73
C MET A 1159 -4.62 3.66 -28.78
N GLU A 1160 -3.90 2.61 -29.17
CA GLU A 1160 -3.65 1.44 -28.31
C GLU A 1160 -3.10 1.91 -26.95
N ASP A 1161 -3.60 1.25 -25.89
CA ASP A 1161 -3.53 1.54 -24.45
C ASP A 1161 -2.34 2.39 -23.92
#